data_AF-A0A0D2P8V6-F1
#
_entry.id   AF-A0A0D2P8V6-F1
#
_cell.length_a   1.000
_cell.length_b   1.000
_cell.length_c   1.000
_cell.angle_alpha   90.00
_cell.angle_beta   90.00
_cell.angle_gamma   90.00
#
_symmetry.space_group_name_H-M   'P 1'
#
loop_
_entity.id
_entity.type
_entity.pdbx_description
1 polymer ?
#
loop_
_entity_poly.entity_id
_entity_poly.type
_entity_poly.pdbx_seq_one_letter_code
_entity_poly.pdbx_strand_id
1 'polypeptide(L)'
;MDSRRRSVMQPSMDPLANARSGIPLPSTIKKPSTNLRMSLAGPALRAPIPHPPATNPRQSMMRSQNVNPLLQSTSKPNYGRTPLTNSVRRGSIWGGGLQVAQVTLNQLQKDSRPLRERPYQAKMRQDVHAYLNEAGFEISMQTLTSMQGKDYRAIFDTLILTLDPFHPFKDGARFEEEFLPALKALRYPFAHQIDPKWLAAVASPHSWPYLLGVLHWLVELCKMRNEYLISGHPTIQDPAHVPEEFDDPFDHKALAFQYQEETYTSWLDNQDDFTEWRLMMEERYQRRNERLQVELDEETEKLKRAKIEYEKLKAAAPLVGELKKRNEQLKKDCEKLKKIQERYESRRDKILEQIAFEKTEISKGDELLESLKSDLNKLGETVKTQNLTPEEVIRMNTDRETLTRNLEDLKQKIAETHKIVMSLEVKVTNRAATVEEALDTYTNMLSALELFPSPPEPWQDIDLTLELNSASANPQHLLIGLDIKKVIKPTLSSVAETKRLERAAVESDSVKVHNELDQFTTECKNLDYELGELEKKAISISEQADELRDAAQNESEVANAEASRLDREVSHARTAAIAKGLGVKTQLQSLQFSYKEQVEKVSRLKEDTVRAILKNSQEIAMFKQEVSRHLQELRNLAEVE
;
A
#
# COMPACT_ATOMS: atom_id res chain seq x y z
N MET A 1 -62.44 -48.72 -7.54
CA MET A 1 -63.22 -49.33 -6.44
C MET A 1 -63.11 -48.44 -5.23
N ASP A 2 -64.20 -47.79 -4.85
CA ASP A 2 -64.26 -46.88 -3.70
C ASP A 2 -64.50 -47.62 -2.38
N SER A 3 -64.13 -46.99 -1.27
CA SER A 3 -64.93 -47.08 -0.03
C SER A 3 -64.71 -45.92 0.94
N ARG A 4 -65.75 -45.06 1.03
CA ARG A 4 -66.33 -44.44 2.27
C ARG A 4 -65.37 -43.55 3.11
N ARG A 5 -65.56 -42.22 3.25
CA ARG A 5 -66.69 -41.45 3.85
C ARG A 5 -67.03 -41.92 5.29
N ARG A 6 -67.25 -41.06 6.31
CA ARG A 6 -67.26 -39.57 6.43
C ARG A 6 -67.19 -39.19 7.94
N SER A 7 -66.73 -37.97 8.28
CA SER A 7 -67.32 -36.88 9.15
C SER A 7 -68.23 -37.24 10.37
N VAL A 8 -68.43 -36.45 11.45
CA VAL A 8 -68.64 -34.98 11.58
C VAL A 8 -68.38 -34.43 13.01
N MET A 9 -67.89 -33.17 13.11
CA MET A 9 -68.09 -32.12 14.14
C MET A 9 -67.55 -32.12 15.61
N GLN A 10 -67.04 -30.91 15.92
CA GLN A 10 -66.80 -30.12 17.16
C GLN A 10 -68.10 -29.67 17.90
N PRO A 11 -68.08 -28.76 18.92
CA PRO A 11 -67.11 -28.44 20.00
C PRO A 11 -67.77 -28.20 21.40
N SER A 12 -66.97 -27.94 22.46
CA SER A 12 -67.16 -26.89 23.49
C SER A 12 -66.09 -26.97 24.59
N MET A 13 -65.32 -25.90 24.84
CA MET A 13 -65.44 -24.86 25.90
C MET A 13 -64.76 -25.20 27.24
N ASP A 14 -63.68 -24.46 27.49
CA ASP A 14 -62.90 -24.35 28.73
C ASP A 14 -63.50 -23.28 29.66
N PRO A 15 -63.45 -23.47 31.00
CA PRO A 15 -63.63 -22.38 31.95
C PRO A 15 -62.46 -22.22 32.95
N LEU A 16 -61.78 -21.06 32.87
CA LEU A 16 -60.88 -20.45 33.88
C LEU A 16 -59.48 -21.10 34.00
N ALA A 17 -58.34 -20.49 33.64
CA ALA A 17 -57.93 -19.07 33.44
C ALA A 17 -58.18 -18.17 34.68
N ASN A 18 -57.22 -17.43 35.26
CA ASN A 18 -55.82 -17.08 34.96
C ASN A 18 -54.96 -17.24 36.26
N ALA A 19 -53.63 -17.05 36.33
CA ALA A 19 -52.62 -16.39 35.47
C ALA A 19 -51.29 -17.20 35.50
N ARG A 20 -50.46 -17.30 34.45
CA ARG A 20 -49.43 -16.33 33.95
C ARG A 20 -48.52 -15.77 35.06
N SER A 21 -47.20 -15.71 34.93
CA SER A 21 -46.22 -16.00 33.85
C SER A 21 -44.91 -16.54 34.47
N GLY A 22 -43.97 -17.24 33.83
CA GLY A 22 -43.49 -17.27 32.43
C GLY A 22 -42.00 -16.85 32.46
N ILE A 23 -40.95 -17.67 32.23
CA ILE A 23 -40.60 -18.58 31.11
C ILE A 23 -40.20 -17.76 29.86
N PRO A 24 -39.07 -18.02 29.14
CA PRO A 24 -38.24 -19.25 29.08
C PRO A 24 -36.68 -19.12 29.21
N LEU A 25 -36.06 -20.31 29.20
CA LEU A 25 -34.66 -20.70 28.90
C LEU A 25 -34.37 -20.62 27.35
N PRO A 26 -33.28 -21.17 26.71
CA PRO A 26 -32.24 -22.12 27.18
C PRO A 26 -30.78 -22.05 26.63
N SER A 27 -29.83 -22.72 27.34
CA SER A 27 -28.64 -23.51 26.85
C SER A 27 -27.55 -22.82 25.97
N THR A 28 -26.27 -23.24 25.85
CA THR A 28 -25.40 -24.40 26.19
C THR A 28 -24.01 -23.88 26.70
N ILE A 29 -23.20 -24.46 27.61
CA ILE A 29 -22.52 -25.77 27.82
C ILE A 29 -21.08 -25.92 27.20
N LYS A 30 -20.06 -26.05 28.10
CA LYS A 30 -18.67 -26.64 27.99
C LYS A 30 -17.41 -25.85 27.48
N LYS A 31 -16.62 -25.33 28.45
CA LYS A 31 -15.20 -25.62 28.87
C LYS A 31 -14.30 -26.63 28.05
N PRO A 32 -12.95 -26.76 28.30
CA PRO A 32 -11.81 -25.80 28.48
C PRO A 32 -10.41 -26.32 27.93
N SER A 33 -9.25 -25.71 28.32
CA SER A 33 -7.82 -26.21 28.43
C SER A 33 -6.78 -25.26 27.76
N THR A 34 -5.62 -24.79 28.30
CA THR A 34 -4.35 -25.38 28.88
C THR A 34 -3.57 -26.30 27.92
N ASN A 35 -2.23 -26.34 27.74
CA ASN A 35 -0.99 -25.96 28.51
C ASN A 35 0.15 -25.47 27.52
N LEU A 36 1.50 -25.37 27.71
CA LEU A 36 2.58 -25.71 28.70
C LEU A 36 3.86 -24.84 28.34
N ARG A 37 4.56 -24.07 29.22
CA ARG A 37 5.80 -24.30 30.05
C ARG A 37 7.20 -24.41 29.34
N MET A 38 8.28 -23.99 30.07
CA MET A 38 9.77 -24.20 29.94
C MET A 38 10.55 -22.88 29.61
N SER A 39 11.55 -22.32 30.34
CA SER A 39 12.76 -22.77 31.11
C SER A 39 14.07 -22.56 30.30
N LEU A 40 15.28 -22.27 30.83
CA LEU A 40 15.86 -22.19 32.20
C LEU A 40 17.20 -21.36 32.23
N ALA A 41 17.60 -20.75 33.36
CA ALA A 41 18.98 -20.35 33.78
C ALA A 41 19.83 -19.43 32.83
N GLY A 42 21.02 -18.89 33.16
CA GLY A 42 21.87 -18.83 34.37
C GLY A 42 23.11 -17.91 34.12
N PRO A 43 23.89 -17.45 35.13
CA PRO A 43 24.50 -16.09 35.06
C PRO A 43 26.05 -15.93 35.24
N ALA A 44 26.52 -14.70 34.94
CA ALA A 44 27.55 -13.89 35.64
C ALA A 44 29.09 -13.92 35.32
N LEU A 45 29.61 -12.71 35.01
CA LEU A 45 30.85 -12.02 35.49
C LEU A 45 32.33 -12.34 35.02
N ARG A 46 32.99 -11.27 34.52
CA ARG A 46 34.41 -10.79 34.68
C ARG A 46 35.66 -11.57 34.17
N ALA A 47 36.29 -11.03 33.09
CA ALA A 47 37.67 -10.44 33.01
C ALA A 47 38.98 -11.26 33.33
N PRO A 48 40.22 -10.85 32.92
CA PRO A 48 40.71 -10.05 31.75
C PRO A 48 42.07 -10.53 31.08
N ILE A 49 42.58 -9.80 30.05
CA ILE A 49 43.94 -9.79 29.40
C ILE A 49 44.49 -11.13 28.77
N PRO A 50 45.55 -11.17 27.90
CA PRO A 50 46.22 -10.16 27.04
C PRO A 50 46.43 -10.59 25.53
N HIS A 51 47.29 -9.84 24.81
CA HIS A 51 47.72 -9.86 23.36
C HIS A 51 48.45 -11.16 22.90
N PRO A 52 48.88 -11.40 21.60
CA PRO A 52 49.62 -10.46 20.71
C PRO A 52 49.31 -10.63 19.16
N PRO A 53 50.22 -10.55 18.12
CA PRO A 53 49.89 -9.77 16.90
C PRO A 53 50.06 -10.47 15.52
N ALA A 54 49.50 -9.89 14.43
CA ALA A 54 49.92 -10.20 13.06
C ALA A 54 49.70 -9.06 12.03
N THR A 55 50.74 -8.87 11.23
CA THR A 55 51.01 -8.01 10.06
C THR A 55 49.91 -7.82 8.98
N ASN A 56 49.86 -6.58 8.48
CA ASN A 56 49.34 -6.08 7.18
C ASN A 56 49.87 -6.84 5.91
N PRO A 57 49.39 -6.54 4.67
CA PRO A 57 48.25 -5.70 4.26
C PRO A 57 47.32 -6.33 3.17
N ARG A 58 46.14 -5.74 2.92
CA ARG A 58 45.51 -5.71 1.57
C ARG A 58 44.53 -4.54 1.40
N GLN A 59 44.35 -4.11 0.15
CA GLN A 59 43.53 -2.95 -0.25
C GLN A 59 42.11 -3.36 -0.65
N SER A 60 41.11 -2.54 -0.32
CA SER A 60 39.92 -2.27 -1.13
C SER A 60 39.22 -0.99 -0.65
N MET A 61 38.35 -0.41 -1.47
CA MET A 61 37.79 0.94 -1.25
C MET A 61 36.33 0.96 -0.77
N MET A 62 35.96 2.08 -0.16
CA MET A 62 34.62 2.67 -0.03
C MET A 62 33.49 1.83 0.60
N ARG A 63 33.02 2.30 1.76
CA ARG A 63 31.79 1.87 2.42
C ARG A 63 30.69 2.91 2.18
N SER A 64 29.46 2.45 1.91
CA SER A 64 28.30 3.32 1.75
C SER A 64 27.81 3.92 3.08
N GLN A 65 27.27 5.14 3.02
CA GLN A 65 26.41 5.72 4.06
C GLN A 65 25.27 6.53 3.41
N ASN A 66 24.04 6.23 3.82
CA ASN A 66 22.82 7.00 3.55
C ASN A 66 22.04 7.09 4.87
N VAL A 67 21.88 8.30 5.44
CA VAL A 67 20.88 8.60 6.47
C VAL A 67 20.40 10.05 6.29
N ASN A 68 19.11 10.31 6.45
CA ASN A 68 18.49 11.61 6.20
C ASN A 68 18.84 12.70 7.24
N PRO A 69 19.01 13.97 6.83
CA PRO A 69 19.11 15.11 7.75
C PRO A 69 17.79 15.91 7.84
N LEU A 70 17.12 15.87 8.99
CA LEU A 70 16.02 16.80 9.33
C LEU A 70 15.70 16.70 10.83
N LEU A 71 16.22 17.64 11.66
CA LEU A 71 15.69 18.08 12.97
C LEU A 71 16.74 18.91 13.76
N GLN A 72 16.77 20.22 13.53
CA GLN A 72 17.21 21.24 14.50
C GLN A 72 16.51 22.55 14.12
N SER A 73 16.23 23.53 14.98
CA SER A 73 16.02 23.69 16.43
C SER A 73 15.87 25.22 16.61
N THR A 74 15.26 25.72 17.69
CA THR A 74 14.83 27.13 17.78
C THR A 74 15.66 27.97 18.75
N SER A 75 15.97 29.24 18.41
CA SER A 75 16.27 30.29 19.41
C SER A 75 16.34 31.75 18.90
N LYS A 76 15.25 32.49 19.14
CA LYS A 76 15.20 33.90 19.62
C LYS A 76 15.62 35.07 18.67
N PRO A 77 15.21 36.34 18.97
CA PRO A 77 14.83 37.30 17.92
C PRO A 77 15.47 38.71 17.99
N ASN A 78 15.22 39.56 16.98
CA ASN A 78 14.79 40.95 17.22
C ASN A 78 14.08 41.67 16.04
N TYR A 79 13.34 42.73 16.40
CA TYR A 79 12.51 43.67 15.60
C TYR A 79 13.08 44.21 14.27
N GLY A 80 12.21 44.61 13.31
CA GLY A 80 12.71 45.41 12.17
C GLY A 80 11.83 45.95 11.00
N ARG A 81 10.51 46.21 11.13
CA ARG A 81 9.64 46.92 10.14
C ARG A 81 9.36 46.25 8.77
N THR A 82 8.18 46.58 8.21
CA THR A 82 7.68 46.21 6.87
C THR A 82 7.75 47.42 5.91
N PRO A 83 7.49 47.29 4.58
CA PRO A 83 6.10 47.21 4.08
C PRO A 83 5.84 46.22 2.91
N LEU A 84 4.59 45.73 2.84
CA LEU A 84 3.64 45.55 1.70
C LEU A 84 4.20 45.28 0.27
N THR A 85 3.59 44.46 -0.62
CA THR A 85 2.24 43.82 -0.64
C THR A 85 2.16 42.72 -1.71
N ASN A 86 1.29 41.72 -1.50
CA ASN A 86 0.45 40.98 -2.47
C ASN A 86 1.06 40.31 -3.74
N SER A 87 0.52 39.21 -4.27
CA SER A 87 -0.57 38.32 -3.82
C SER A 87 -0.38 36.93 -4.44
N VAL A 88 -0.54 35.88 -3.64
CA VAL A 88 -0.69 34.49 -4.12
C VAL A 88 -2.18 34.16 -4.17
N ARG A 89 -2.64 33.49 -5.23
CA ARG A 89 -3.85 32.65 -5.15
C ARG A 89 -3.55 31.23 -5.63
N ARG A 90 -3.76 30.27 -4.73
CA ARG A 90 -4.08 28.88 -5.06
C ARG A 90 -5.51 28.79 -5.59
N GLY A 91 -5.79 27.75 -6.35
CA GLY A 91 -7.13 27.27 -6.72
C GLY A 91 -6.99 25.84 -7.23
N SER A 92 -7.94 24.95 -6.92
CA SER A 92 -7.76 23.52 -7.14
C SER A 92 -9.08 22.76 -7.23
N ILE A 93 -9.02 21.58 -7.87
CA ILE A 93 -9.95 20.44 -7.79
C ILE A 93 -11.23 20.51 -8.65
N TRP A 94 -11.34 19.50 -9.54
CA TRP A 94 -12.50 18.74 -10.09
C TRP A 94 -13.90 19.41 -10.19
N GLY A 95 -14.73 19.13 -11.21
CA GLY A 95 -14.56 18.27 -12.39
C GLY A 95 -15.92 17.85 -12.98
N GLY A 96 -15.98 17.52 -14.27
CA GLY A 96 -17.19 17.03 -14.97
C GLY A 96 -17.70 17.95 -16.08
N GLY A 97 -17.68 17.46 -17.33
CA GLY A 97 -18.15 18.19 -18.50
C GLY A 97 -17.37 17.83 -19.77
N LEU A 98 -17.94 16.97 -20.62
CA LEU A 98 -17.37 16.60 -21.91
C LEU A 98 -17.61 17.69 -22.97
N GLN A 99 -16.86 18.79 -22.86
CA GLN A 99 -16.52 19.62 -24.01
C GLN A 99 -15.03 19.49 -24.28
N VAL A 100 -14.64 19.43 -25.56
CA VAL A 100 -13.24 19.38 -25.97
C VAL A 100 -12.62 20.75 -25.69
N ALA A 101 -12.03 20.89 -24.50
CA ALA A 101 -11.33 22.10 -24.10
C ALA A 101 -10.18 22.36 -25.09
N GLN A 102 -10.34 23.40 -25.92
CA GLN A 102 -9.27 23.85 -26.81
C GLN A 102 -8.08 24.26 -25.95
N VAL A 103 -7.02 23.44 -25.93
CA VAL A 103 -5.79 23.75 -25.21
C VAL A 103 -5.22 25.03 -25.81
N THR A 104 -5.30 26.13 -25.06
CA THR A 104 -4.70 27.43 -25.39
C THR A 104 -3.19 27.37 -25.17
N LEU A 105 -2.53 26.49 -25.92
CA LEU A 105 -1.09 26.23 -25.95
C LEU A 105 -0.33 27.38 -26.64
N ASN A 106 -0.56 28.61 -26.18
CA ASN A 106 0.03 29.85 -26.66
C ASN A 106 0.31 30.83 -25.51
N GLN A 107 0.81 30.30 -24.38
CA GLN A 107 1.93 31.01 -23.75
C GLN A 107 3.08 30.95 -24.75
N LEU A 108 3.48 32.08 -25.33
CA LEU A 108 4.45 32.14 -26.42
C LEU A 108 5.80 31.52 -25.99
N GLN A 109 6.03 30.26 -26.36
CA GLN A 109 7.28 29.57 -26.06
C GLN A 109 8.41 30.23 -26.86
N LYS A 110 9.29 30.92 -26.14
CA LYS A 110 10.56 31.42 -26.68
C LYS A 110 11.35 30.24 -27.27
N ASP A 111 11.98 30.45 -28.43
CA ASP A 111 12.81 29.41 -29.03
C ASP A 111 13.97 29.04 -28.09
N SER A 112 14.07 27.74 -27.78
CA SER A 112 15.08 27.17 -26.89
C SER A 112 16.39 26.84 -27.61
N ARG A 113 16.39 26.85 -28.95
CA ARG A 113 17.56 26.49 -29.75
C ARG A 113 18.57 27.64 -29.76
N PRO A 114 19.88 27.37 -29.68
CA PRO A 114 20.92 28.40 -29.70
C PRO A 114 21.18 28.94 -31.12
N LEU A 115 20.14 29.40 -31.82
CA LEU A 115 20.16 29.82 -33.23
C LEU A 115 21.25 30.85 -33.55
N ARG A 116 21.62 31.71 -32.59
CA ARG A 116 22.64 32.76 -32.77
C ARG A 116 24.08 32.24 -32.64
N GLU A 117 24.30 31.03 -32.16
CA GLU A 117 25.64 30.47 -31.97
C GLU A 117 26.23 29.97 -33.28
N ARG A 118 27.45 30.44 -33.60
CA ARG A 118 28.19 30.04 -34.81
C ARG A 118 28.39 28.52 -34.97
N PRO A 119 28.79 27.73 -33.94
CA PRO A 119 28.92 26.28 -34.09
C PRO A 119 27.56 25.60 -34.36
N TYR A 120 26.49 26.02 -33.68
CA TYR A 120 25.15 25.47 -33.92
C TYR A 120 24.64 25.79 -35.34
N GLN A 121 24.84 27.04 -35.82
CA GLN A 121 24.57 27.40 -37.21
C GLN A 121 25.39 26.57 -38.22
N ALA A 122 26.65 26.23 -37.90
CA ALA A 122 27.47 25.40 -38.77
C ALA A 122 26.91 23.98 -38.85
N LYS A 123 26.50 23.38 -37.72
CA LYS A 123 25.81 22.09 -37.72
C LYS A 123 24.50 22.14 -38.50
N MET A 124 23.63 23.12 -38.25
CA MET A 124 22.37 23.26 -38.98
C MET A 124 22.56 23.35 -40.50
N ARG A 125 23.59 24.07 -40.99
CA ARG A 125 23.91 24.07 -42.44
C ARG A 125 24.37 22.71 -42.93
N GLN A 126 25.19 21.98 -42.17
CA GLN A 126 25.66 20.64 -42.54
C GLN A 126 24.52 19.61 -42.55
N ASP A 127 23.66 19.61 -41.54
CA ASP A 127 22.49 18.72 -41.43
C ASP A 127 21.52 18.94 -42.61
N VAL A 128 21.29 20.20 -42.99
CA VAL A 128 20.47 20.58 -44.17
C VAL A 128 21.16 20.20 -45.48
N HIS A 129 22.46 20.48 -45.62
CA HIS A 129 23.24 20.14 -46.83
C HIS A 129 23.25 18.64 -47.11
N ALA A 130 23.45 17.81 -46.07
CA ALA A 130 23.48 16.37 -46.20
C ALA A 130 22.13 15.84 -46.70
N TYR A 131 21.04 16.21 -46.02
CA TYR A 131 19.71 15.74 -46.37
C TYR A 131 19.25 16.17 -47.78
N LEU A 132 19.53 17.42 -48.19
CA LEU A 132 19.13 17.88 -49.52
C LEU A 132 19.86 17.13 -50.64
N ASN A 133 21.16 16.87 -50.50
CA ASN A 133 21.90 16.10 -51.49
C ASN A 133 21.50 14.61 -51.48
N GLU A 134 21.16 14.03 -50.32
CA GLU A 134 20.59 12.68 -50.20
C GLU A 134 19.21 12.57 -50.88
N ALA A 135 18.38 13.61 -50.77
CA ALA A 135 17.10 13.74 -51.46
C ALA A 135 17.21 14.15 -52.95
N GLY A 136 18.41 14.20 -53.52
CA GLY A 136 18.64 14.54 -54.94
C GLY A 136 18.54 16.03 -55.29
N PHE A 137 18.44 16.92 -54.30
CA PHE A 137 18.48 18.37 -54.49
C PHE A 137 19.93 18.87 -54.44
N GLU A 138 20.57 18.99 -55.60
CA GLU A 138 21.96 19.45 -55.72
C GLU A 138 22.12 20.89 -55.20
N ILE A 139 22.80 21.06 -54.07
CA ILE A 139 23.07 22.38 -53.49
C ILE A 139 24.46 22.46 -52.88
N SER A 140 25.17 23.57 -53.17
CA SER A 140 26.49 23.84 -52.61
C SER A 140 26.43 24.43 -51.20
N MET A 141 27.40 24.07 -50.36
CA MET A 141 27.59 24.67 -49.02
C MET A 141 27.85 26.19 -49.06
N GLN A 142 28.28 26.74 -50.20
CA GLN A 142 28.39 28.19 -50.40
C GLN A 142 27.02 28.83 -50.60
N THR A 143 26.11 28.18 -51.36
CA THR A 143 24.70 28.62 -51.49
C THR A 143 24.01 28.67 -50.13
N LEU A 144 24.28 27.71 -49.24
CA LEU A 144 23.80 27.72 -47.84
C LEU A 144 24.47 28.79 -46.95
N THR A 145 25.49 29.48 -47.43
CA THR A 145 26.22 30.53 -46.70
C THR A 145 25.87 31.94 -47.21
N SER A 146 25.55 32.09 -48.49
CA SER A 146 25.14 33.35 -49.14
C SER A 146 23.82 33.20 -49.92
N MET A 147 22.78 32.70 -49.25
CA MET A 147 21.52 32.28 -49.86
C MET A 147 20.69 33.44 -50.42
N GLN A 148 20.20 33.32 -51.67
CA GLN A 148 19.24 34.26 -52.25
C GLN A 148 17.79 33.82 -51.94
N GLY A 149 16.84 34.77 -51.98
CA GLY A 149 15.42 34.47 -51.69
C GLY A 149 14.82 33.39 -52.59
N LYS A 150 15.25 33.32 -53.86
CA LYS A 150 14.85 32.26 -54.81
C LYS A 150 15.32 30.87 -54.37
N ASP A 151 16.54 30.78 -53.82
CA ASP A 151 17.17 29.52 -53.42
C ASP A 151 16.52 29.02 -52.13
N TYR A 152 16.25 29.94 -51.20
CA TYR A 152 15.48 29.66 -49.98
C TYR A 152 14.07 29.16 -50.30
N ARG A 153 13.36 29.80 -51.25
CA ARG A 153 12.04 29.32 -51.69
C ARG A 153 12.13 27.93 -52.30
N ALA A 154 13.06 27.68 -53.22
CA ALA A 154 13.22 26.35 -53.82
C ALA A 154 13.44 25.24 -52.77
N ILE A 155 14.34 25.47 -51.80
CA ILE A 155 14.58 24.53 -50.69
C ILE A 155 13.32 24.36 -49.83
N PHE A 156 12.64 25.46 -49.50
CA PHE A 156 11.42 25.43 -48.68
C PHE A 156 10.31 24.65 -49.39
N ASP A 157 10.00 24.99 -50.64
CA ASP A 157 8.95 24.36 -51.44
C ASP A 157 9.22 22.85 -51.60
N THR A 158 10.47 22.44 -51.87
CA THR A 158 10.87 21.02 -51.88
C THR A 158 10.63 20.34 -50.52
N LEU A 159 11.01 20.96 -49.39
CA LEU A 159 10.81 20.37 -48.07
C LEU A 159 9.32 20.29 -47.68
N ILE A 160 8.49 21.26 -48.06
CA ILE A 160 7.04 21.19 -47.87
C ILE A 160 6.45 20.06 -48.70
N LEU A 161 6.78 19.94 -50.00
CA LEU A 161 6.29 18.87 -50.87
C LEU A 161 6.78 17.47 -50.44
N THR A 162 7.91 17.38 -49.73
CA THR A 162 8.40 16.13 -49.13
C THR A 162 7.55 15.67 -47.93
N LEU A 163 6.89 16.61 -47.24
CA LEU A 163 5.99 16.32 -46.12
C LEU A 163 4.54 16.11 -46.59
N ASP A 164 4.10 16.95 -47.52
CA ASP A 164 2.75 17.07 -48.08
C ASP A 164 2.83 17.20 -49.61
N PRO A 165 2.82 16.08 -50.37
CA PRO A 165 2.94 16.09 -51.83
C PRO A 165 1.81 16.82 -52.57
N PHE A 166 0.70 17.13 -51.89
CA PHE A 166 -0.47 17.81 -52.43
C PHE A 166 -0.60 19.25 -51.92
N HIS A 167 0.47 19.82 -51.37
CA HIS A 167 0.42 21.18 -50.80
C HIS A 167 0.01 22.22 -51.84
N PRO A 168 -1.07 23.01 -51.61
CA PRO A 168 -1.65 23.89 -52.60
C PRO A 168 -0.90 25.23 -52.70
N PHE A 169 0.33 25.19 -53.20
CA PHE A 169 1.07 26.37 -53.67
C PHE A 169 0.27 27.07 -54.78
N LYS A 170 0.27 28.40 -54.76
CA LYS A 170 -0.54 29.23 -55.66
C LYS A 170 0.33 29.83 -56.76
N ASP A 171 0.00 29.51 -58.00
CA ASP A 171 0.67 30.11 -59.16
C ASP A 171 0.65 31.64 -59.10
N GLY A 172 1.84 32.25 -59.18
CA GLY A 172 2.04 33.70 -59.14
C GLY A 172 1.87 34.36 -57.77
N ALA A 173 1.65 33.62 -56.68
CA ALA A 173 1.60 34.19 -55.33
C ALA A 173 2.98 34.67 -54.85
N ARG A 174 2.98 35.59 -53.88
CA ARG A 174 4.20 36.05 -53.22
C ARG A 174 4.61 35.09 -52.12
N PHE A 175 5.90 34.80 -52.02
CA PHE A 175 6.42 33.86 -51.05
C PHE A 175 6.16 34.28 -49.60
N GLU A 176 6.14 35.59 -49.32
CA GLU A 176 5.77 36.17 -48.02
C GLU A 176 4.32 35.85 -47.61
N GLU A 177 3.44 35.61 -48.57
CA GLU A 177 2.02 35.30 -48.36
C GLU A 177 1.78 33.79 -48.15
N GLU A 178 2.68 32.92 -48.61
CA GLU A 178 2.59 31.46 -48.52
C GLU A 178 3.38 30.86 -47.35
N PHE A 179 4.59 31.39 -47.11
CA PHE A 179 5.56 30.84 -46.16
C PHE A 179 5.02 30.73 -44.72
N LEU A 180 4.39 31.79 -44.21
CA LEU A 180 3.90 31.78 -42.83
C LEU A 180 2.62 30.95 -42.63
N PRO A 181 1.66 30.91 -43.57
CA PRO A 181 0.59 29.90 -43.57
C PRO A 181 1.09 28.45 -43.62
N ALA A 182 2.04 28.11 -44.50
CA ALA A 182 2.58 26.74 -44.61
C ALA A 182 3.22 26.28 -43.29
N LEU A 183 4.03 27.14 -42.65
CA LEU A 183 4.58 26.86 -41.31
C LEU A 183 3.51 26.70 -40.22
N LYS A 184 2.39 27.41 -40.31
CA LYS A 184 1.27 27.26 -39.38
C LYS A 184 0.48 25.97 -39.61
N ALA A 185 0.34 25.53 -40.87
CA ALA A 185 -0.28 24.26 -41.23
C ALA A 185 0.53 23.09 -40.65
N LEU A 186 1.86 23.09 -40.84
CA LEU A 186 2.80 22.14 -40.24
C LEU A 186 3.02 22.33 -38.72
N ARG A 187 2.27 23.23 -38.06
CA ARG A 187 2.35 23.48 -36.60
C ARG A 187 3.73 23.89 -36.08
N TYR A 188 4.51 24.63 -36.88
CA TYR A 188 5.84 25.09 -36.47
C TYR A 188 5.79 25.92 -35.16
N PRO A 189 6.42 25.46 -34.05
CA PRO A 189 6.23 26.06 -32.72
C PRO A 189 6.58 27.55 -32.65
N PHE A 190 7.60 27.97 -33.41
CA PHE A 190 8.18 29.31 -33.35
C PHE A 190 7.71 30.23 -34.48
N ALA A 191 6.65 29.87 -35.22
CA ALA A 191 6.11 30.69 -36.31
C ALA A 191 5.73 32.12 -35.86
N HIS A 192 5.40 32.32 -34.58
CA HIS A 192 5.11 33.63 -34.01
C HIS A 192 6.35 34.55 -33.84
N GLN A 193 7.57 34.03 -34.04
CA GLN A 193 8.84 34.77 -33.92
C GLN A 193 9.44 35.15 -35.28
N ILE A 194 8.78 34.80 -36.40
CA ILE A 194 9.28 35.00 -37.77
C ILE A 194 8.49 36.12 -38.45
N ASP A 195 9.15 37.21 -38.87
CA ASP A 195 8.55 38.26 -39.70
C ASP A 195 8.73 37.91 -41.19
N PRO A 196 7.65 37.77 -42.01
CA PRO A 196 7.76 37.51 -43.44
C PRO A 196 8.63 38.52 -44.21
N LYS A 197 8.79 39.76 -43.72
CA LYS A 197 9.68 40.77 -44.33
C LYS A 197 11.14 40.32 -44.39
N TRP A 198 11.55 39.35 -43.57
CA TRP A 198 12.89 38.80 -43.60
C TRP A 198 13.21 38.04 -44.89
N LEU A 199 12.20 37.58 -45.64
CA LEU A 199 12.37 36.81 -46.88
C LEU A 199 12.91 37.67 -48.03
N ALA A 200 12.66 38.99 -48.00
CA ALA A 200 13.30 39.94 -48.92
C ALA A 200 14.83 40.06 -48.72
N ALA A 201 15.36 39.60 -47.58
CA ALA A 201 16.79 39.64 -47.24
C ALA A 201 17.21 38.43 -46.39
N VAL A 202 16.99 37.22 -46.92
CA VAL A 202 17.19 35.93 -46.23
C VAL A 202 18.54 35.84 -45.49
N ALA A 203 19.64 36.18 -46.17
CA ALA A 203 21.00 36.08 -45.64
C ALA A 203 21.42 37.23 -44.69
N SER A 204 20.51 38.11 -44.27
CA SER A 204 20.83 39.18 -43.31
C SER A 204 21.24 38.62 -41.95
N PRO A 205 22.29 39.15 -41.28
CA PRO A 205 22.79 38.60 -40.01
C PRO A 205 21.77 38.51 -38.86
N HIS A 206 20.68 39.26 -38.92
CA HIS A 206 19.60 39.20 -37.93
C HIS A 206 18.57 38.10 -38.23
N SER A 207 18.16 37.95 -39.49
CA SER A 207 17.09 37.01 -39.90
C SER A 207 17.62 35.61 -40.18
N TRP A 208 18.80 35.50 -40.80
CA TRP A 208 19.38 34.22 -41.22
C TRP A 208 19.45 33.15 -40.11
N PRO A 209 19.80 33.46 -38.84
CA PRO A 209 19.74 32.51 -37.73
C PRO A 209 18.37 31.81 -37.57
N TYR A 210 17.28 32.55 -37.79
CA TYR A 210 15.91 32.05 -37.61
C TYR A 210 15.40 31.34 -38.86
N LEU A 211 15.72 31.85 -40.05
CA LEU A 211 15.36 31.22 -41.33
C LEU A 211 16.12 29.90 -41.57
N LEU A 212 17.40 29.83 -41.22
CA LEU A 212 18.15 28.57 -41.17
C LEU A 212 17.53 27.59 -40.14
N GLY A 213 17.05 28.10 -39.00
CA GLY A 213 16.32 27.33 -38.01
C GLY A 213 14.91 26.88 -38.45
N VAL A 214 14.35 27.45 -39.52
CA VAL A 214 13.15 26.92 -40.18
C VAL A 214 13.53 25.75 -41.08
N LEU A 215 14.50 25.94 -41.99
CA LEU A 215 14.94 24.89 -42.91
C LEU A 215 15.48 23.65 -42.17
N HIS A 216 16.26 23.84 -41.10
CA HIS A 216 16.76 22.74 -40.28
C HIS A 216 15.63 21.94 -39.62
N TRP A 217 14.62 22.62 -39.06
CA TRP A 217 13.47 21.93 -38.46
C TRP A 217 12.63 21.19 -39.49
N LEU A 218 12.43 21.74 -40.69
CA LEU A 218 11.76 21.05 -41.79
C LEU A 218 12.52 19.79 -42.19
N VAL A 219 13.85 19.87 -42.33
CA VAL A 219 14.72 18.72 -42.64
C VAL A 219 14.60 17.61 -41.58
N GLU A 220 14.68 17.95 -40.29
CA GLU A 220 14.53 16.95 -39.23
C GLU A 220 13.10 16.37 -39.19
N LEU A 221 12.06 17.17 -39.48
CA LEU A 221 10.68 16.69 -39.61
C LEU A 221 10.51 15.72 -40.79
N CYS A 222 11.15 15.98 -41.94
CA CYS A 222 11.16 15.06 -43.08
C CYS A 222 11.81 13.72 -42.73
N LYS A 223 12.95 13.74 -42.01
CA LYS A 223 13.61 12.52 -41.51
C LYS A 223 12.70 11.74 -40.58
N MET A 224 12.15 12.38 -39.54
CA MET A 224 11.26 11.72 -38.59
C MET A 224 9.99 11.16 -39.24
N ARG A 225 9.42 11.85 -40.25
CA ARG A 225 8.30 11.33 -41.06
C ARG A 225 8.70 10.04 -41.79
N ASN A 226 9.88 10.03 -42.43
CA ASN A 226 10.37 8.87 -43.18
C ASN A 226 10.70 7.68 -42.26
N GLU A 227 11.45 7.94 -41.17
CA GLU A 227 11.77 6.95 -40.13
C GLU A 227 10.51 6.32 -39.53
N TYR A 228 9.49 7.13 -39.21
CA TYR A 228 8.21 6.62 -38.74
C TYR A 228 7.52 5.72 -39.79
N LEU A 229 7.42 6.15 -41.06
CA LEU A 229 6.75 5.38 -42.10
C LEU A 229 7.40 4.01 -42.38
N ILE A 230 8.73 3.88 -42.22
CA ILE A 230 9.43 2.60 -42.41
C ILE A 230 9.57 1.78 -41.12
N SER A 231 9.04 2.25 -39.98
CA SER A 231 9.27 1.63 -38.66
C SER A 231 8.42 0.39 -38.36
N GLY A 232 7.38 0.10 -39.16
CA GLY A 232 6.40 -0.94 -38.86
C GLY A 232 5.54 -0.66 -37.60
N HIS A 233 5.50 0.58 -37.12
CA HIS A 233 4.75 0.94 -35.90
C HIS A 233 3.23 0.70 -36.07
N PRO A 234 2.52 0.06 -35.10
CA PRO A 234 1.14 -0.40 -35.30
C PRO A 234 0.11 0.68 -35.70
N THR A 235 0.34 1.94 -35.37
CA THR A 235 -0.53 3.06 -35.80
C THR A 235 -0.44 3.41 -37.29
N ILE A 236 0.54 2.86 -38.03
CA ILE A 236 0.60 2.90 -39.49
C ILE A 236 -0.53 2.04 -40.10
N GLN A 237 -0.94 0.97 -39.39
CA GLN A 237 -2.02 0.04 -39.78
C GLN A 237 -1.80 -0.65 -41.14
N ASP A 238 -0.53 -0.89 -41.50
CA ASP A 238 -0.16 -1.67 -42.69
C ASP A 238 -0.50 -3.16 -42.50
N PRO A 239 -1.41 -3.75 -43.30
CA PRO A 239 -1.79 -5.16 -43.20
C PRO A 239 -0.65 -6.14 -43.45
N ALA A 240 0.39 -5.76 -44.22
CA ALA A 240 1.53 -6.63 -44.52
C ALA A 240 2.40 -6.90 -43.28
N HIS A 241 2.31 -6.06 -42.26
CA HIS A 241 3.01 -6.23 -40.98
C HIS A 241 2.23 -7.07 -39.95
N VAL A 242 0.94 -7.38 -40.20
CA VAL A 242 0.10 -8.12 -39.26
C VAL A 242 0.51 -9.61 -39.21
N PRO A 243 0.92 -10.15 -38.04
CA PRO A 243 1.34 -11.55 -37.93
C PRO A 243 0.19 -12.53 -38.17
N GLU A 244 0.51 -13.81 -38.36
CA GLU A 244 -0.50 -14.88 -38.50
C GLU A 244 -1.24 -15.18 -37.19
N GLU A 245 -0.56 -14.97 -36.06
CA GLU A 245 -1.13 -15.00 -34.72
C GLU A 245 -1.20 -13.56 -34.19
N PHE A 246 -2.40 -13.00 -34.16
CA PHE A 246 -2.66 -11.61 -33.78
C PHE A 246 -3.85 -11.49 -32.81
N ASP A 247 -3.71 -10.64 -31.80
CA ASP A 247 -4.80 -10.27 -30.87
C ASP A 247 -4.72 -8.78 -30.47
N ASP A 248 -3.83 -8.00 -31.10
CA ASP A 248 -3.68 -6.58 -30.78
C ASP A 248 -4.81 -5.73 -31.42
N PRO A 249 -5.40 -4.77 -30.69
CA PRO A 249 -6.41 -3.86 -31.23
C PRO A 249 -5.98 -2.98 -32.42
N PHE A 250 -4.70 -2.93 -32.79
CA PHE A 250 -4.20 -2.30 -34.02
C PHE A 250 -4.11 -3.30 -35.18
N ASP A 251 -3.72 -4.55 -34.97
CA ASP A 251 -3.76 -5.62 -35.98
C ASP A 251 -5.19 -5.82 -36.50
N HIS A 252 -6.15 -5.91 -35.56
CA HIS A 252 -7.57 -5.99 -35.87
C HIS A 252 -8.08 -4.79 -36.68
N LYS A 253 -7.52 -3.58 -36.47
CA LYS A 253 -7.86 -2.38 -37.24
C LYS A 253 -7.21 -2.36 -38.61
N ALA A 254 -5.94 -2.78 -38.75
CA ALA A 254 -5.25 -2.85 -40.04
C ALA A 254 -6.01 -3.75 -41.02
N LEU A 255 -6.36 -4.97 -40.59
CA LEU A 255 -7.15 -5.90 -41.41
C LEU A 255 -8.57 -5.37 -41.69
N ALA A 256 -9.24 -4.76 -40.70
CA ALA A 256 -10.57 -4.20 -40.89
C ALA A 256 -10.57 -2.94 -41.79
N PHE A 257 -9.51 -2.13 -41.74
CA PHE A 257 -9.33 -0.95 -42.58
C PHE A 257 -9.03 -1.36 -44.02
N GLN A 258 -8.14 -2.33 -44.25
CA GLN A 258 -7.92 -2.91 -45.58
C GLN A 258 -9.21 -3.42 -46.20
N TYR A 259 -9.98 -4.23 -45.46
CA TYR A 259 -11.28 -4.71 -45.94
C TYR A 259 -12.22 -3.55 -46.29
N GLN A 260 -12.25 -2.47 -45.49
CA GLN A 260 -13.08 -1.29 -45.76
C GLN A 260 -12.58 -0.48 -46.97
N GLU A 261 -11.27 -0.27 -47.11
CA GLU A 261 -10.64 0.48 -48.20
C GLU A 261 -10.86 -0.21 -49.55
N GLU A 262 -10.60 -1.52 -49.62
CA GLU A 262 -10.73 -2.30 -50.84
C GLU A 262 -12.21 -2.45 -51.26
N THR A 263 -13.11 -2.80 -50.31
CA THR A 263 -14.55 -2.89 -50.63
C THR A 263 -15.18 -1.53 -50.95
N TYR A 264 -14.71 -0.43 -50.34
CA TYR A 264 -15.13 0.92 -50.71
C TYR A 264 -14.61 1.33 -52.10
N THR A 265 -13.41 0.88 -52.48
CA THR A 265 -12.86 1.07 -53.83
C THR A 265 -13.69 0.32 -54.88
N SER A 266 -13.99 -0.97 -54.65
CA SER A 266 -14.92 -1.74 -55.49
C SER A 266 -16.31 -1.08 -55.58
N TRP A 267 -16.83 -0.53 -54.48
CA TRP A 267 -18.11 0.18 -54.45
C TRP A 267 -18.08 1.50 -55.25
N LEU A 268 -16.97 2.25 -55.23
CA LEU A 268 -16.79 3.44 -56.07
C LEU A 268 -16.77 3.09 -57.57
N ASP A 269 -16.25 1.91 -57.92
CA ASP A 269 -16.35 1.31 -59.26
C ASP A 269 -17.74 0.70 -59.58
N ASN A 270 -18.73 0.91 -58.70
CA ASN A 270 -20.12 0.43 -58.80
C ASN A 270 -20.24 -1.11 -58.76
N GLN A 271 -19.35 -1.77 -58.02
CA GLN A 271 -19.42 -3.21 -57.73
C GLN A 271 -20.02 -3.43 -56.33
N ASP A 272 -21.09 -4.21 -56.24
CA ASP A 272 -21.76 -4.57 -54.97
C ASP A 272 -21.41 -5.99 -54.47
N ASP A 273 -20.51 -6.71 -55.15
CA ASP A 273 -20.01 -8.02 -54.70
C ASP A 273 -18.66 -7.86 -53.98
N PHE A 274 -18.66 -8.21 -52.69
CA PHE A 274 -17.49 -8.14 -51.80
C PHE A 274 -17.07 -9.53 -51.30
N THR A 275 -17.48 -10.60 -51.99
CA THR A 275 -17.28 -11.99 -51.54
C THR A 275 -15.80 -12.35 -51.46
N GLU A 276 -14.96 -11.92 -52.40
CA GLU A 276 -13.51 -12.19 -52.40
C GLU A 276 -12.81 -11.59 -51.18
N TRP A 277 -12.99 -10.29 -50.94
CA TRP A 277 -12.45 -9.60 -49.77
C TRP A 277 -12.97 -10.16 -48.44
N ARG A 278 -14.22 -10.62 -48.41
CA ARG A 278 -14.78 -11.30 -47.23
C ARG A 278 -14.10 -12.64 -46.98
N LEU A 279 -13.94 -13.46 -48.02
CA LEU A 279 -13.29 -14.77 -47.89
C LEU A 279 -11.84 -14.65 -47.44
N MET A 280 -11.07 -13.68 -47.95
CA MET A 280 -9.70 -13.44 -47.46
C MET A 280 -9.65 -13.00 -45.99
N MET A 281 -10.60 -12.16 -45.56
CA MET A 281 -10.73 -11.75 -44.16
C MET A 281 -11.15 -12.92 -43.25
N GLU A 282 -12.14 -13.72 -43.67
CA GLU A 282 -12.58 -14.93 -42.96
C GLU A 282 -11.44 -15.95 -42.85
N GLU A 283 -10.67 -16.20 -43.92
CA GLU A 283 -9.52 -17.11 -43.93
C GLU A 283 -8.42 -16.65 -42.96
N ARG A 284 -8.12 -15.34 -42.91
CA ARG A 284 -7.09 -14.79 -42.00
C ARG A 284 -7.46 -14.97 -40.53
N TYR A 285 -8.74 -14.80 -40.18
CA TYR A 285 -9.24 -15.08 -38.82
C TYR A 285 -9.38 -16.58 -38.55
N GLN A 286 -9.71 -17.39 -39.55
CA GLN A 286 -9.81 -18.84 -39.44
C GLN A 286 -8.43 -19.48 -39.12
N ARG A 287 -7.37 -19.11 -39.84
CA ARG A 287 -5.99 -19.58 -39.56
C ARG A 287 -5.56 -19.26 -38.12
N ARG A 288 -5.87 -18.07 -37.62
CA ARG A 288 -5.66 -17.69 -36.22
C ARG A 288 -6.46 -18.59 -35.25
N ASN A 289 -7.74 -18.82 -35.55
CA ASN A 289 -8.64 -19.59 -34.70
C ASN A 289 -8.29 -21.10 -34.67
N GLU A 290 -7.69 -21.65 -35.73
CA GLU A 290 -7.30 -23.07 -35.80
C GLU A 290 -6.28 -23.45 -34.73
N ARG A 291 -5.25 -22.62 -34.50
CA ARG A 291 -4.30 -22.86 -33.40
C ARG A 291 -4.99 -22.75 -32.03
N LEU A 292 -5.81 -21.72 -31.83
CA LEU A 292 -6.55 -21.52 -30.58
C LEU A 292 -7.50 -22.70 -30.28
N GLN A 293 -8.09 -23.32 -31.31
CA GLN A 293 -8.93 -24.50 -31.18
C GLN A 293 -8.11 -25.72 -30.73
N VAL A 294 -6.91 -25.94 -31.28
CA VAL A 294 -6.01 -27.02 -30.85
C VAL A 294 -5.58 -26.85 -29.39
N GLU A 295 -5.21 -25.63 -28.97
CA GLU A 295 -4.84 -25.33 -27.58
C GLU A 295 -6.04 -25.52 -26.61
N LEU A 296 -7.24 -25.12 -27.03
CA LEU A 296 -8.48 -25.31 -26.28
C LEU A 296 -8.84 -26.80 -26.11
N ASP A 297 -8.68 -27.62 -27.15
CA ASP A 297 -8.95 -29.05 -27.10
C ASP A 297 -7.92 -29.78 -26.22
N GLU A 298 -6.65 -29.38 -26.26
CA GLU A 298 -5.60 -29.87 -25.35
C GLU A 298 -5.93 -29.61 -23.88
N GLU A 299 -6.24 -28.35 -23.51
CA GLU A 299 -6.59 -27.99 -22.14
C GLU A 299 -7.91 -28.64 -21.68
N THR A 300 -8.86 -28.82 -22.61
CA THR A 300 -10.09 -29.56 -22.35
C THR A 300 -9.81 -31.03 -22.02
N GLU A 301 -8.87 -31.67 -22.71
CA GLU A 301 -8.42 -33.04 -22.40
C GLU A 301 -7.62 -33.13 -21.09
N LYS A 302 -6.73 -32.18 -20.80
CA LYS A 302 -6.02 -32.09 -19.51
C LYS A 302 -7.02 -31.95 -18.35
N LEU A 303 -8.03 -31.08 -18.50
CA LEU A 303 -9.12 -30.89 -17.54
C LEU A 303 -9.97 -32.15 -17.33
N LYS A 304 -10.32 -32.88 -18.41
CA LYS A 304 -11.05 -34.17 -18.31
C LYS A 304 -10.24 -35.20 -17.52
N ARG A 305 -8.94 -35.35 -17.81
CA ARG A 305 -8.04 -36.29 -17.10
C ARG A 305 -7.94 -35.95 -15.61
N ALA A 306 -7.72 -34.67 -15.27
CA ALA A 306 -7.64 -34.21 -13.89
C ALA A 306 -8.97 -34.44 -13.11
N LYS A 307 -10.13 -34.23 -13.74
CA LYS A 307 -11.44 -34.52 -13.13
C LYS A 307 -11.63 -36.03 -12.87
N ILE A 308 -11.20 -36.89 -13.80
CA ILE A 308 -11.26 -38.36 -13.63
C ILE A 308 -10.33 -38.82 -12.49
N GLU A 309 -9.13 -38.24 -12.37
CA GLU A 309 -8.23 -38.54 -11.25
C GLU A 309 -8.78 -38.05 -9.90
N TYR A 310 -9.31 -36.82 -9.86
CA TYR A 310 -9.93 -36.27 -8.66
C TYR A 310 -11.08 -37.13 -8.14
N GLU A 311 -12.02 -37.55 -8.99
CA GLU A 311 -13.13 -38.43 -8.57
C GLU A 311 -12.64 -39.83 -8.14
N LYS A 312 -11.56 -40.37 -8.73
CA LYS A 312 -10.92 -41.61 -8.25
C LYS A 312 -10.32 -41.43 -6.85
N LEU A 313 -9.58 -40.35 -6.59
CA LEU A 313 -8.98 -40.06 -5.28
C LEU A 313 -10.04 -39.80 -4.21
N LYS A 314 -11.12 -39.09 -4.58
CA LYS A 314 -12.30 -38.85 -3.74
C LYS A 314 -13.06 -40.14 -3.42
N ALA A 315 -13.19 -41.06 -4.38
CA ALA A 315 -13.71 -42.42 -4.15
C ALA A 315 -12.78 -43.30 -3.30
N ALA A 316 -11.48 -43.01 -3.25
CA ALA A 316 -10.52 -43.68 -2.37
C ALA A 316 -10.48 -43.12 -0.92
N ALA A 317 -11.06 -41.95 -0.66
CA ALA A 317 -11.15 -41.35 0.68
C ALA A 317 -11.74 -42.29 1.77
N PRO A 318 -12.80 -43.10 1.56
CA PRO A 318 -13.27 -44.07 2.56
C PRO A 318 -12.20 -45.09 2.99
N LEU A 319 -11.31 -45.53 2.08
CA LEU A 319 -10.20 -46.45 2.42
C LEU A 319 -9.23 -45.81 3.42
N VAL A 320 -9.01 -44.49 3.35
CA VAL A 320 -8.22 -43.75 4.35
C VAL A 320 -8.90 -43.76 5.72
N GLY A 321 -10.23 -43.75 5.77
CA GLY A 321 -11.01 -43.92 7.00
C GLY A 321 -10.84 -45.30 7.62
N GLU A 322 -10.84 -46.36 6.81
CA GLU A 322 -10.61 -47.73 7.27
C GLU A 322 -9.16 -47.96 7.72
N LEU A 323 -8.19 -47.45 6.97
CA LEU A 323 -6.76 -47.51 7.34
C LEU A 323 -6.49 -46.76 8.65
N LYS A 324 -7.16 -45.62 8.90
CA LYS A 324 -7.09 -44.92 10.20
C LYS A 324 -7.64 -45.78 11.35
N LYS A 325 -8.82 -46.38 11.19
CA LYS A 325 -9.40 -47.32 12.19
C LYS A 325 -8.45 -48.50 12.46
N ARG A 326 -7.89 -49.11 11.40
CA ARG A 326 -6.94 -50.22 11.50
C ARG A 326 -5.64 -49.81 12.21
N ASN A 327 -5.12 -48.61 11.94
CA ASN A 327 -3.94 -48.07 12.63
C ASN A 327 -4.19 -47.84 14.13
N GLU A 328 -5.37 -47.31 14.48
CA GLU A 328 -5.79 -47.11 15.87
C GLU A 328 -5.96 -48.44 16.63
N GLN A 329 -6.54 -49.45 15.98
CA GLN A 329 -6.64 -50.80 16.54
C GLN A 329 -5.26 -51.43 16.77
N LEU A 330 -4.38 -51.39 15.76
CA LEU A 330 -3.02 -51.91 15.87
C LEU A 330 -2.22 -51.22 16.99
N LYS A 331 -2.37 -49.90 17.18
CA LYS A 331 -1.75 -49.17 18.30
C LYS A 331 -2.24 -49.68 19.66
N LYS A 332 -3.56 -49.85 19.83
CA LYS A 332 -4.14 -50.42 21.06
C LYS A 332 -3.66 -51.84 21.33
N ASP A 333 -3.45 -52.64 20.28
CA ASP A 333 -2.94 -54.00 20.42
C ASP A 333 -1.43 -54.03 20.72
N CYS A 334 -0.62 -53.14 20.14
CA CYS A 334 0.78 -52.94 20.54
C CYS A 334 0.91 -52.50 22.01
N GLU A 335 0.04 -51.61 22.49
CA GLU A 335 0.02 -51.21 23.91
C GLU A 335 -0.34 -52.37 24.85
N LYS A 336 -1.32 -53.21 24.47
CA LYS A 336 -1.64 -54.44 25.23
C LYS A 336 -0.43 -55.38 25.28
N LEU A 337 0.24 -55.59 24.13
CA LEU A 337 1.41 -56.48 24.04
C LEU A 337 2.59 -55.98 24.88
N LYS A 338 2.88 -54.67 24.88
CA LYS A 338 3.88 -54.08 25.80
C LYS A 338 3.52 -54.31 27.26
N LYS A 339 2.28 -54.01 27.66
CA LYS A 339 1.74 -54.28 29.00
C LYS A 339 1.63 -55.77 29.36
N ILE A 340 1.86 -56.68 28.41
CA ILE A 340 1.99 -58.12 28.66
C ILE A 340 3.47 -58.48 28.82
N GLN A 341 4.34 -58.00 27.93
CA GLN A 341 5.80 -58.15 28.02
C GLN A 341 6.34 -57.62 29.36
N GLU A 342 6.01 -56.38 29.73
CA GLU A 342 6.40 -55.74 31.00
C GLU A 342 6.05 -56.61 32.24
N ARG A 343 4.90 -57.30 32.20
CA ARG A 343 4.45 -58.20 33.28
C ARG A 343 5.17 -59.55 33.26
N TYR A 344 5.54 -60.08 32.09
CA TYR A 344 6.37 -61.29 32.01
C TYR A 344 7.83 -61.02 32.39
N GLU A 345 8.38 -59.86 32.02
CA GLU A 345 9.72 -59.42 32.44
C GLU A 345 9.77 -59.18 33.95
N SER A 346 8.80 -58.43 34.51
CA SER A 346 8.66 -58.27 35.97
C SER A 346 8.51 -59.60 36.72
N ARG A 347 7.94 -60.63 36.09
CA ARG A 347 7.82 -61.98 36.67
C ARG A 347 9.12 -62.78 36.54
N ARG A 348 9.81 -62.70 35.40
CA ARG A 348 11.15 -63.27 35.17
C ARG A 348 12.11 -62.74 36.23
N ASP A 349 12.12 -61.43 36.45
CA ASP A 349 13.11 -60.77 37.30
C ASP A 349 12.90 -61.13 38.78
N LYS A 350 11.66 -61.20 39.25
CA LYS A 350 11.33 -61.74 40.58
C LYS A 350 11.72 -63.21 40.76
N ILE A 351 11.59 -64.04 39.73
CA ILE A 351 12.02 -65.45 39.77
C ILE A 351 13.56 -65.53 39.80
N LEU A 352 14.27 -64.68 39.07
CA LEU A 352 15.74 -64.60 39.11
C LEU A 352 16.25 -64.11 40.47
N GLU A 353 15.61 -63.09 41.05
CA GLU A 353 15.89 -62.58 42.39
C GLU A 353 15.65 -63.65 43.47
N GLN A 354 14.53 -64.37 43.39
CA GLN A 354 14.23 -65.48 44.30
C GLN A 354 15.24 -66.63 44.16
N ILE A 355 15.60 -67.03 42.93
CA ILE A 355 16.65 -68.05 42.69
C ILE A 355 18.01 -67.58 43.22
N ALA A 356 18.33 -66.29 43.15
CA ALA A 356 19.56 -65.74 43.72
C ALA A 356 19.53 -65.80 45.26
N PHE A 357 18.43 -65.39 45.89
CA PHE A 357 18.24 -65.49 47.33
C PHE A 357 18.35 -66.95 47.82
N GLU A 358 17.62 -67.87 47.20
CA GLU A 358 17.62 -69.29 47.55
C GLU A 358 19.02 -69.92 47.40
N LYS A 359 19.81 -69.51 46.40
CA LYS A 359 21.23 -69.91 46.30
C LYS A 359 22.09 -69.35 47.45
N THR A 360 21.86 -68.12 47.90
CA THR A 360 22.62 -67.58 49.05
C THR A 360 22.24 -68.25 50.36
N GLU A 361 20.97 -68.62 50.56
CA GLU A 361 20.54 -69.38 51.74
C GLU A 361 21.12 -70.81 51.75
N ILE A 362 21.21 -71.47 50.58
CA ILE A 362 21.90 -72.76 50.44
C ILE A 362 23.38 -72.63 50.84
N SER A 363 24.11 -71.62 50.34
CA SER A 363 25.53 -71.40 50.70
C SER A 363 25.72 -71.24 52.22
N LYS A 364 24.89 -70.40 52.87
CA LYS A 364 24.92 -70.23 54.33
C LYS A 364 24.56 -71.52 55.07
N GLY A 365 23.63 -72.31 54.52
CA GLY A 365 23.23 -73.60 55.04
C GLY A 365 24.37 -74.61 55.02
N ASP A 366 25.10 -74.70 53.90
CA ASP A 366 26.29 -75.56 53.76
C ASP A 366 27.43 -75.10 54.70
N GLU A 367 27.69 -73.79 54.79
CA GLU A 367 28.66 -73.20 55.73
C GLU A 367 28.34 -73.54 57.20
N LEU A 368 27.07 -73.36 57.61
CA LEU A 368 26.59 -73.68 58.97
C LEU A 368 26.62 -75.19 59.25
N LEU A 369 26.31 -76.01 58.26
CA LEU A 369 26.35 -77.47 58.38
C LEU A 369 27.79 -77.96 58.58
N GLU A 370 28.77 -77.34 57.91
CA GLU A 370 30.19 -77.66 58.09
C GLU A 370 30.74 -77.17 59.44
N SER A 371 30.32 -75.99 59.92
CA SER A 371 30.68 -75.54 61.28
C SER A 371 30.08 -76.45 62.35
N LEU A 372 28.82 -76.89 62.19
CA LEU A 372 28.17 -77.83 63.12
C LEU A 372 28.84 -79.21 63.14
N LYS A 373 29.34 -79.73 62.00
CA LYS A 373 30.20 -80.93 61.98
C LYS A 373 31.48 -80.71 62.78
N SER A 374 32.14 -79.56 62.59
CA SER A 374 33.37 -79.21 63.31
C SER A 374 33.13 -79.18 64.82
N ASP A 375 32.05 -78.56 65.27
CA ASP A 375 31.71 -78.46 66.70
C ASP A 375 31.22 -79.79 67.29
N LEU A 376 30.50 -80.61 66.54
CA LEU A 376 30.11 -81.96 66.97
C LEU A 376 31.35 -82.83 67.22
N ASN A 377 32.38 -82.75 66.37
CA ASN A 377 33.64 -83.45 66.59
C ASN A 377 34.35 -82.97 67.86
N LYS A 378 34.50 -81.65 68.07
CA LYS A 378 35.09 -81.06 69.29
C LYS A 378 34.33 -81.48 70.55
N LEU A 379 33.00 -81.48 70.50
CA LEU A 379 32.15 -81.85 71.63
C LEU A 379 32.22 -83.37 71.89
N GLY A 380 32.33 -84.19 70.84
CA GLY A 380 32.56 -85.64 70.95
C GLY A 380 33.91 -86.00 71.55
N GLU A 381 34.95 -85.19 71.33
CA GLU A 381 36.24 -85.30 72.05
C GLU A 381 36.11 -84.83 73.50
N THR A 382 35.39 -83.73 73.74
CA THR A 382 35.17 -83.17 75.08
C THR A 382 34.34 -84.10 75.98
N VAL A 383 33.36 -84.81 75.45
CA VAL A 383 32.57 -85.81 76.21
C VAL A 383 33.40 -87.07 76.50
N LYS A 384 34.31 -87.47 75.60
CA LYS A 384 35.22 -88.62 75.84
C LYS A 384 36.23 -88.38 76.97
N THR A 385 36.53 -87.13 77.32
CA THR A 385 37.46 -86.79 78.40
C THR A 385 36.77 -86.57 79.76
N GLN A 386 35.43 -86.58 79.82
CA GLN A 386 34.66 -86.33 81.04
C GLN A 386 34.12 -87.62 81.69
N ASN A 387 34.83 -88.11 82.71
CA ASN A 387 34.35 -89.18 83.59
C ASN A 387 33.47 -88.59 84.72
N LEU A 388 32.20 -88.30 84.43
CA LEU A 388 31.24 -87.79 85.41
C LEU A 388 30.52 -88.94 86.13
N THR A 389 30.34 -88.84 87.46
CA THR A 389 29.68 -89.90 88.25
C THR A 389 28.15 -89.72 88.33
N PRO A 390 27.36 -90.81 88.46
CA PRO A 390 25.89 -90.72 88.49
C PRO A 390 25.33 -89.85 89.62
N GLU A 391 26.00 -89.78 90.77
CA GLU A 391 25.56 -88.97 91.92
C GLU A 391 25.73 -87.47 91.66
N GLU A 392 26.81 -87.07 90.98
CA GLU A 392 26.99 -85.69 90.51
C GLU A 392 25.93 -85.32 89.46
N VAL A 393 25.59 -86.24 88.56
CA VAL A 393 24.50 -86.05 87.58
C VAL A 393 23.14 -85.88 88.27
N ILE A 394 22.87 -86.61 89.36
CA ILE A 394 21.63 -86.43 90.15
C ILE A 394 21.62 -85.08 90.87
N ARG A 395 22.72 -84.70 91.53
CA ARG A 395 22.82 -83.40 92.22
C ARG A 395 22.76 -82.22 91.25
N MET A 396 23.46 -82.32 90.11
CA MET A 396 23.31 -81.38 88.98
C MET A 396 21.87 -81.32 88.48
N ASN A 397 21.12 -82.43 88.45
CA ASN A 397 19.73 -82.40 88.02
C ASN A 397 18.80 -81.73 89.04
N THR A 398 18.99 -81.90 90.36
CA THR A 398 18.19 -81.18 91.37
C THR A 398 18.52 -79.68 91.41
N ASP A 399 19.80 -79.33 91.27
CA ASP A 399 20.22 -77.93 91.17
C ASP A 399 19.73 -77.33 89.85
N ARG A 400 19.77 -78.09 88.74
CA ARG A 400 19.17 -77.70 87.46
C ARG A 400 17.66 -77.55 87.54
N GLU A 401 16.93 -78.38 88.29
CA GLU A 401 15.46 -78.27 88.38
C GLU A 401 15.03 -77.04 89.18
N THR A 402 15.71 -76.76 90.30
CA THR A 402 15.49 -75.55 91.10
C THR A 402 15.94 -74.28 90.38
N LEU A 403 17.11 -74.30 89.73
CA LEU A 403 17.54 -73.22 88.84
C LEU A 403 16.59 -73.05 87.65
N THR A 404 16.06 -74.12 87.05
CA THR A 404 15.12 -74.02 85.91
C THR A 404 13.81 -73.37 86.32
N ARG A 405 13.26 -73.67 87.51
CA ARG A 405 12.09 -72.94 88.04
C ARG A 405 12.39 -71.46 88.25
N ASN A 406 13.51 -71.14 88.88
CA ASN A 406 13.93 -69.74 89.06
C ASN A 406 14.18 -69.04 87.71
N LEU A 407 14.70 -69.75 86.71
CA LEU A 407 14.90 -69.24 85.35
C LEU A 407 13.57 -69.03 84.63
N GLU A 408 12.55 -69.87 84.85
CA GLU A 408 11.23 -69.71 84.24
C GLU A 408 10.44 -68.56 84.87
N ASP A 409 10.47 -68.41 86.20
CA ASP A 409 9.93 -67.24 86.91
C ASP A 409 10.62 -65.93 86.45
N LEU A 410 11.95 -65.98 86.25
CA LEU A 410 12.71 -64.84 85.72
C LEU A 410 12.42 -64.60 84.24
N LYS A 411 12.31 -65.64 83.39
CA LYS A 411 11.89 -65.52 81.99
C LYS A 411 10.50 -64.93 81.87
N GLN A 412 9.53 -65.33 82.70
CA GLN A 412 8.19 -64.77 82.68
C GLN A 412 8.23 -63.28 83.04
N LYS A 413 8.94 -62.90 84.12
CA LYS A 413 9.14 -61.48 84.48
C LYS A 413 9.88 -60.70 83.39
N ILE A 414 10.89 -61.29 82.76
CA ILE A 414 11.61 -60.69 81.63
C ILE A 414 10.67 -60.54 80.42
N ALA A 415 9.83 -61.53 80.10
CA ALA A 415 8.88 -61.47 78.99
C ALA A 415 7.77 -60.44 79.24
N GLU A 416 7.27 -60.32 80.47
CA GLU A 416 6.32 -59.28 80.87
C GLU A 416 6.96 -57.88 80.80
N THR A 417 8.19 -57.73 81.32
CA THR A 417 8.94 -56.47 81.24
C THR A 417 9.29 -56.11 79.79
N HIS A 418 9.73 -57.08 78.98
CA HIS A 418 10.04 -56.91 77.56
C HIS A 418 8.78 -56.59 76.74
N LYS A 419 7.62 -57.16 77.08
CA LYS A 419 6.32 -56.78 76.49
C LYS A 419 5.94 -55.33 76.85
N ILE A 420 6.24 -54.89 78.07
CA ILE A 420 6.06 -53.48 78.46
C ILE A 420 7.03 -52.58 77.69
N VAL A 421 8.32 -52.92 77.62
CA VAL A 421 9.37 -52.20 76.87
C VAL A 421 9.01 -52.10 75.39
N MET A 422 8.72 -53.20 74.71
CA MET A 422 8.24 -53.23 73.32
C MET A 422 7.00 -52.35 73.12
N SER A 423 6.06 -52.33 74.08
CA SER A 423 4.88 -51.45 74.02
C SER A 423 5.17 -49.97 74.27
N LEU A 424 6.34 -49.64 74.84
CA LEU A 424 6.83 -48.28 75.04
C LEU A 424 7.72 -47.86 73.86
N GLU A 425 8.56 -48.74 73.34
CA GLU A 425 9.33 -48.56 72.10
C GLU A 425 8.40 -48.26 70.94
N VAL A 426 7.35 -49.05 70.72
CA VAL A 426 6.32 -48.77 69.68
C VAL A 426 5.61 -47.42 69.92
N LYS A 427 5.49 -46.95 71.16
CA LYS A 427 4.95 -45.59 71.45
C LYS A 427 5.99 -44.49 71.25
N VAL A 428 7.29 -44.78 71.39
CA VAL A 428 8.39 -43.84 71.14
C VAL A 428 8.63 -43.72 69.65
N THR A 429 8.73 -44.82 68.90
CA THR A 429 8.92 -44.80 67.44
C THR A 429 7.74 -44.17 66.72
N ASN A 430 6.50 -44.51 67.07
CA ASN A 430 5.32 -43.84 66.50
C ASN A 430 5.31 -42.34 66.80
N ARG A 431 5.79 -41.91 67.97
CA ARG A 431 5.86 -40.48 68.31
C ARG A 431 7.03 -39.77 67.63
N ALA A 432 8.17 -40.44 67.46
CA ALA A 432 9.30 -39.94 66.67
C ALA A 432 8.86 -39.73 65.21
N ALA A 433 8.23 -40.72 64.58
CA ALA A 433 7.70 -40.62 63.22
C ALA A 433 6.70 -39.45 63.06
N THR A 434 5.79 -39.21 64.01
CA THR A 434 4.88 -38.04 63.96
C THR A 434 5.58 -36.69 64.16
N VAL A 435 6.81 -36.67 64.70
CA VAL A 435 7.63 -35.46 64.80
C VAL A 435 8.52 -35.31 63.56
N GLU A 436 9.03 -36.41 62.99
CA GLU A 436 9.72 -36.43 61.70
C GLU A 436 8.80 -35.92 60.58
N GLU A 437 7.54 -36.40 60.50
CA GLU A 437 6.54 -35.88 59.56
C GLU A 437 6.23 -34.38 59.78
N ALA A 438 6.24 -33.91 61.03
CA ALA A 438 6.06 -32.50 61.38
C ALA A 438 7.29 -31.63 61.00
N LEU A 439 8.49 -32.20 61.01
CA LEU A 439 9.74 -31.55 60.60
C LEU A 439 9.93 -31.57 59.08
N ASP A 440 9.54 -32.65 58.41
CA ASP A 440 9.48 -32.72 56.95
C ASP A 440 8.49 -31.71 56.40
N THR A 441 7.28 -31.63 56.95
CA THR A 441 6.29 -30.63 56.51
C THR A 441 6.76 -29.20 56.81
N TYR A 442 7.40 -28.94 57.95
CA TYR A 442 8.05 -27.66 58.26
C TYR A 442 9.16 -27.30 57.26
N THR A 443 10.08 -28.22 56.99
CA THR A 443 11.23 -28.00 56.10
C THR A 443 10.80 -27.83 54.64
N ASN A 444 9.79 -28.59 54.19
CA ASN A 444 9.18 -28.39 52.88
C ASN A 444 8.46 -27.02 52.79
N MET A 445 7.84 -26.53 53.87
CA MET A 445 7.28 -25.17 53.91
C MET A 445 8.36 -24.07 53.88
N LEU A 446 9.49 -24.24 54.58
CA LEU A 446 10.63 -23.30 54.47
C LEU A 446 11.20 -23.28 53.04
N SER A 447 11.39 -24.45 52.43
CA SER A 447 11.88 -24.60 51.06
C SER A 447 10.94 -23.96 50.04
N ALA A 448 9.63 -24.19 50.15
CA ALA A 448 8.61 -23.57 49.29
C ALA A 448 8.44 -22.05 49.48
N LEU A 449 9.03 -21.47 50.54
CA LEU A 449 9.07 -20.04 50.82
C LEU A 449 10.45 -19.41 50.56
N GLU A 450 11.40 -20.17 49.99
CA GLU A 450 12.79 -19.76 49.74
C GLU A 450 13.56 -19.31 51.01
N LEU A 451 13.19 -19.87 52.18
CA LEU A 451 13.81 -19.60 53.49
C LEU A 451 14.84 -20.66 53.91
N PHE A 452 15.21 -21.56 53.00
CA PHE A 452 16.13 -22.68 53.21
C PHE A 452 17.09 -22.77 52.02
N PRO A 453 18.41 -22.97 52.21
CA PRO A 453 19.09 -23.27 53.47
C PRO A 453 19.45 -22.04 54.34
N SER A 454 19.26 -20.81 53.85
CA SER A 454 19.42 -19.58 54.64
C SER A 454 18.37 -18.56 54.20
N PRO A 455 17.76 -17.80 55.13
CA PRO A 455 16.87 -16.70 54.77
C PRO A 455 17.59 -15.57 53.98
N PRO A 456 16.86 -14.84 53.11
CA PRO A 456 17.38 -13.63 52.49
C PRO A 456 17.60 -12.49 53.51
N GLU A 457 18.27 -11.41 53.06
CA GLU A 457 18.46 -10.21 53.89
C GLU A 457 17.13 -9.66 54.43
N PRO A 458 17.05 -9.24 55.71
CA PRO A 458 18.15 -9.09 56.67
C PRO A 458 18.41 -10.30 57.60
N TRP A 459 17.87 -11.49 57.35
CA TRP A 459 17.88 -12.61 58.33
C TRP A 459 18.95 -13.70 58.08
N GLN A 460 20.01 -13.38 57.36
CA GLN A 460 21.08 -14.33 56.96
C GLN A 460 21.73 -15.07 58.14
N ASP A 461 21.87 -14.41 59.30
CA ASP A 461 22.50 -14.97 60.52
C ASP A 461 21.57 -15.93 61.31
N ILE A 462 20.33 -16.16 60.87
CA ILE A 462 19.34 -16.97 61.61
C ILE A 462 19.04 -18.27 60.87
N ASP A 463 19.69 -19.34 61.31
CA ASP A 463 19.36 -20.70 60.91
C ASP A 463 17.97 -21.11 61.44
N LEU A 464 17.04 -21.43 60.53
CA LEU A 464 15.68 -21.85 60.84
C LEU A 464 15.50 -23.38 60.84
N THR A 465 16.58 -24.15 60.62
CA THR A 465 16.52 -25.61 60.58
C THR A 465 16.27 -26.23 61.97
N LEU A 466 15.70 -27.44 61.94
CA LEU A 466 15.35 -28.24 63.11
C LEU A 466 15.55 -29.72 62.78
N GLU A 467 16.47 -30.39 63.47
CA GLU A 467 16.79 -31.81 63.29
C GLU A 467 16.34 -32.62 64.50
N LEU A 468 15.79 -33.83 64.29
CA LEU A 468 15.41 -34.74 65.37
C LEU A 468 16.55 -35.72 65.69
N ASN A 469 16.99 -35.76 66.94
CA ASN A 469 17.88 -36.79 67.45
C ASN A 469 17.09 -37.74 68.37
N SER A 470 16.37 -38.67 67.74
CA SER A 470 15.53 -39.68 68.41
C SER A 470 16.31 -40.68 69.28
N ALA A 471 17.65 -40.74 69.15
CA ALA A 471 18.53 -41.57 69.98
C ALA A 471 19.00 -40.88 71.28
N SER A 472 18.64 -39.61 71.50
CA SER A 472 19.15 -38.84 72.64
C SER A 472 18.42 -39.14 73.95
N ALA A 473 19.16 -39.62 74.95
CA ALA A 473 18.60 -39.97 76.27
C ALA A 473 18.19 -38.75 77.14
N ASN A 474 18.59 -37.53 76.77
CA ASN A 474 18.22 -36.31 77.48
C ASN A 474 17.14 -35.55 76.69
N PRO A 475 15.94 -35.30 77.26
CA PRO A 475 14.86 -34.58 76.59
C PRO A 475 15.23 -33.20 76.02
N GLN A 476 16.26 -32.53 76.54
CA GLN A 476 16.73 -31.23 76.05
C GLN A 476 17.58 -31.33 74.77
N HIS A 477 18.03 -32.54 74.40
CA HIS A 477 18.84 -32.82 73.22
C HIS A 477 18.12 -33.73 72.21
N LEU A 478 16.80 -33.91 72.32
CA LEU A 478 15.98 -34.63 71.34
C LEU A 478 15.77 -33.83 70.06
N LEU A 479 15.80 -32.49 70.12
CA LEU A 479 15.66 -31.60 68.98
C LEU A 479 16.88 -30.67 68.93
N ILE A 480 17.51 -30.60 67.76
CA ILE A 480 18.72 -29.81 67.50
C ILE A 480 18.32 -28.64 66.59
N GLY A 481 18.72 -27.42 66.96
CA GLY A 481 18.36 -26.18 66.26
C GLY A 481 18.04 -25.04 67.24
N LEU A 482 17.53 -23.92 66.73
CA LEU A 482 17.23 -22.73 67.54
C LEU A 482 15.89 -22.86 68.29
N ASP A 483 15.75 -22.13 69.41
CA ASP A 483 14.55 -22.16 70.25
C ASP A 483 13.30 -21.72 69.45
N ILE A 484 12.39 -22.67 69.20
CA ILE A 484 11.15 -22.49 68.45
C ILE A 484 10.35 -21.26 68.92
N LYS A 485 10.31 -21.03 70.24
CA LYS A 485 9.48 -19.98 70.86
C LYS A 485 10.19 -18.64 70.90
N LYS A 486 11.52 -18.62 71.10
CA LYS A 486 12.30 -17.38 71.28
C LYS A 486 12.92 -16.82 69.99
N VAL A 487 13.21 -17.66 69.00
CA VAL A 487 13.94 -17.26 67.78
C VAL A 487 13.12 -17.55 66.53
N ILE A 488 12.82 -18.82 66.24
CA ILE A 488 12.20 -19.22 64.97
C ILE A 488 10.83 -18.54 64.78
N LYS A 489 9.92 -18.64 65.77
CA LYS A 489 8.58 -18.05 65.66
C LYS A 489 8.60 -16.51 65.54
N PRO A 490 9.38 -15.75 66.33
CA PRO A 490 9.55 -14.31 66.11
C PRO A 490 10.12 -13.96 64.73
N THR A 491 11.15 -14.67 64.25
CA THR A 491 11.74 -14.42 62.92
C THR A 491 10.72 -14.66 61.81
N LEU A 492 10.04 -15.81 61.79
CA LEU A 492 8.97 -16.10 60.82
C LEU A 492 7.82 -15.08 60.89
N SER A 493 7.51 -14.55 62.07
CA SER A 493 6.51 -13.48 62.23
C SER A 493 6.99 -12.16 61.61
N SER A 494 8.28 -11.83 61.74
CA SER A 494 8.89 -10.66 61.08
C SER A 494 8.91 -10.81 59.56
N VAL A 495 9.27 -11.98 59.03
CA VAL A 495 9.25 -12.27 57.58
C VAL A 495 7.84 -12.11 57.02
N ALA A 496 6.84 -12.68 57.72
CA ALA A 496 5.44 -12.57 57.31
C ALA A 496 4.94 -11.11 57.31
N GLU A 497 5.38 -10.28 58.26
CA GLU A 497 5.00 -8.86 58.30
C GLU A 497 5.71 -8.05 57.20
N THR A 498 6.99 -8.29 56.93
CA THR A 498 7.69 -7.68 55.79
C THR A 498 7.00 -8.03 54.47
N LYS A 499 6.60 -9.29 54.25
CA LYS A 499 5.87 -9.69 53.04
C LYS A 499 4.43 -9.13 52.96
N ARG A 500 3.79 -8.82 54.09
CA ARG A 500 2.53 -8.05 54.10
C ARG A 500 2.75 -6.59 53.69
N LEU A 501 3.82 -5.96 54.16
CA LEU A 501 4.17 -4.58 53.82
C LEU A 501 4.57 -4.45 52.34
N GLU A 502 5.38 -5.37 51.81
CA GLU A 502 5.68 -5.46 50.37
C GLU A 502 4.40 -5.59 49.54
N ARG A 503 3.51 -6.51 49.92
CA ARG A 503 2.22 -6.67 49.23
C ARG A 503 1.40 -5.38 49.30
N ALA A 504 1.28 -4.74 50.46
CA ALA A 504 0.50 -3.51 50.63
C ALA A 504 1.06 -2.34 49.80
N ALA A 505 2.38 -2.26 49.62
CA ALA A 505 3.01 -1.31 48.73
C ALA A 505 2.65 -1.58 47.25
N VAL A 506 2.79 -2.83 46.79
CA VAL A 506 2.42 -3.24 45.42
C VAL A 506 0.91 -3.06 45.16
N GLU A 507 0.06 -3.32 46.16
CA GLU A 507 -1.39 -3.12 46.08
C GLU A 507 -1.74 -1.62 46.03
N SER A 508 -0.99 -0.76 46.75
CA SER A 508 -1.11 0.70 46.64
C SER A 508 -0.62 1.25 45.29
N ASP A 509 0.48 0.73 44.74
CA ASP A 509 0.98 1.15 43.42
C ASP A 509 0.06 0.68 42.29
N SER A 510 -0.54 -0.51 42.41
CA SER A 510 -1.60 -0.99 41.52
C SER A 510 -2.80 -0.04 41.50
N VAL A 511 -3.22 0.48 42.66
CA VAL A 511 -4.29 1.49 42.75
C VAL A 511 -3.89 2.83 42.12
N LYS A 512 -2.63 3.28 42.23
CA LYS A 512 -2.15 4.49 41.54
C LYS A 512 -2.23 4.31 40.01
N VAL A 513 -1.69 3.22 39.48
CA VAL A 513 -1.70 2.91 38.04
C VAL A 513 -3.13 2.76 37.53
N HIS A 514 -4.06 2.20 38.32
CA HIS A 514 -5.47 2.13 37.94
C HIS A 514 -6.14 3.52 37.89
N ASN A 515 -5.85 4.40 38.86
CA ASN A 515 -6.37 5.77 38.86
C ASN A 515 -5.80 6.60 37.69
N GLU A 516 -4.52 6.44 37.36
CA GLU A 516 -3.89 7.06 36.18
C GLU A 516 -4.54 6.56 34.88
N LEU A 517 -4.81 5.25 34.78
CA LEU A 517 -5.50 4.66 33.64
C LEU A 517 -6.94 5.19 33.49
N ASP A 518 -7.68 5.36 34.59
CA ASP A 518 -9.03 5.92 34.59
C ASP A 518 -9.03 7.42 34.24
N GLN A 519 -8.00 8.17 34.67
CA GLN A 519 -7.79 9.56 34.24
C GLN A 519 -7.55 9.64 32.73
N PHE A 520 -6.57 8.90 32.19
CA PHE A 520 -6.32 8.89 30.74
C PHE A 520 -7.53 8.39 29.94
N THR A 521 -8.27 7.41 30.46
CA THR A 521 -9.52 6.93 29.85
C THR A 521 -10.61 8.01 29.83
N THR A 522 -10.58 8.96 30.78
CA THR A 522 -11.50 10.10 30.82
C THR A 522 -11.04 11.24 29.90
N GLU A 523 -9.73 11.51 29.85
CA GLU A 523 -9.13 12.47 28.92
C GLU A 523 -9.37 12.07 27.45
N CYS A 524 -9.20 10.78 27.10
CA CYS A 524 -9.53 10.27 25.77
C CYS A 524 -11.02 10.49 25.41
N LYS A 525 -11.95 10.20 26.32
CA LYS A 525 -13.40 10.44 26.07
C LYS A 525 -13.74 11.91 25.87
N ASN A 526 -13.04 12.81 26.57
CA ASN A 526 -13.21 14.25 26.38
C ASN A 526 -12.67 14.69 25.01
N LEU A 527 -11.51 14.16 24.60
CA LEU A 527 -10.94 14.40 23.27
C LEU A 527 -11.83 13.83 22.14
N ASP A 528 -12.40 12.64 22.30
CA ASP A 528 -13.36 12.06 21.35
C ASP A 528 -14.61 12.95 21.20
N TYR A 529 -15.10 13.54 22.30
CA TYR A 529 -16.21 14.49 22.29
C TYR A 529 -15.84 15.81 21.61
N GLU A 530 -14.66 16.38 21.90
CA GLU A 530 -14.16 17.59 21.24
C GLU A 530 -13.93 17.36 19.74
N LEU A 531 -13.40 16.20 19.34
CA LEU A 531 -13.26 15.80 17.94
C LEU A 531 -14.61 15.69 17.24
N GLY A 532 -15.61 15.05 17.85
CA GLY A 532 -16.96 14.97 17.30
C GLY A 532 -17.65 16.34 17.19
N GLU A 533 -17.39 17.27 18.10
CA GLU A 533 -17.86 18.66 18.01
C GLU A 533 -17.11 19.49 16.96
N LEU A 534 -15.83 19.21 16.70
CA LEU A 534 -15.05 19.81 15.62
C LEU A 534 -15.45 19.25 14.24
N GLU A 535 -15.75 17.95 14.15
CA GLU A 535 -16.23 17.29 12.93
C GLU A 535 -17.58 17.87 12.49
N LYS A 536 -18.56 18.01 13.39
CA LYS A 536 -19.84 18.68 13.11
C LYS A 536 -19.64 20.12 12.60
N LYS A 537 -18.70 20.87 13.18
CA LYS A 537 -18.37 22.24 12.75
C LYS A 537 -17.71 22.25 11.37
N ALA A 538 -16.83 21.29 11.07
CA ALA A 538 -16.22 21.13 9.76
C ALA A 538 -17.26 20.76 8.68
N ILE A 539 -18.20 19.86 8.99
CA ILE A 539 -19.33 19.52 8.11
C ILE A 539 -20.18 20.76 7.83
N SER A 540 -20.63 21.47 8.87
CA SER A 540 -21.48 22.66 8.70
C SER A 540 -20.77 23.81 7.97
N ILE A 541 -19.45 23.95 8.12
CA ILE A 541 -18.65 24.91 7.34
C ILE A 541 -18.50 24.44 5.88
N SER A 542 -18.44 23.13 5.59
CA SER A 542 -18.47 22.61 4.22
C SER A 542 -19.81 22.86 3.56
N GLU A 543 -20.92 22.55 4.25
CA GLU A 543 -22.29 22.83 3.77
C GLU A 543 -22.45 24.31 3.42
N GLN A 544 -22.03 25.23 4.30
CA GLN A 544 -22.04 26.68 4.01
C GLN A 544 -21.12 27.08 2.85
N ALA A 545 -19.98 26.40 2.66
CA ALA A 545 -19.07 26.68 1.56
C ALA A 545 -19.62 26.19 0.21
N ASP A 546 -20.33 25.06 0.19
CA ASP A 546 -21.00 24.52 -0.99
C ASP A 546 -22.27 25.31 -1.32
N GLU A 547 -23.07 25.72 -0.33
CA GLU A 547 -24.19 26.68 -0.52
C GLU A 547 -23.71 28.01 -1.14
N LEU A 548 -22.60 28.58 -0.63
CA LEU A 548 -22.01 29.79 -1.19
C LEU A 548 -21.41 29.59 -2.58
N ARG A 549 -20.88 28.40 -2.88
CA ARG A 549 -20.39 28.03 -4.22
C ARG A 549 -21.53 27.96 -5.21
N ASP A 550 -22.62 27.30 -4.86
CA ASP A 550 -23.80 27.16 -5.73
C ASP A 550 -24.50 28.51 -5.91
N ALA A 551 -24.59 29.34 -4.87
CA ALA A 551 -25.09 30.71 -4.99
C ALA A 551 -24.23 31.54 -5.97
N ALA A 552 -22.89 31.50 -5.84
CA ALA A 552 -21.98 32.22 -6.73
C ALA A 552 -21.98 31.66 -8.17
N GLN A 553 -22.17 30.36 -8.35
CA GLN A 553 -22.33 29.74 -9.67
C GLN A 553 -23.63 30.21 -10.34
N ASN A 554 -24.76 30.20 -9.64
CA ASN A 554 -26.03 30.72 -10.13
C ASN A 554 -25.95 32.22 -10.46
N GLU A 555 -25.33 33.05 -9.61
CA GLU A 555 -25.12 34.47 -9.88
C GLU A 555 -24.23 34.69 -11.13
N SER A 556 -23.16 33.90 -11.28
CA SER A 556 -22.29 33.91 -12.46
C SER A 556 -23.05 33.54 -13.75
N GLU A 557 -23.92 32.53 -13.70
CA GLU A 557 -24.75 32.13 -14.85
C GLU A 557 -25.78 33.20 -15.24
N VAL A 558 -26.44 33.83 -14.25
CA VAL A 558 -27.37 34.95 -14.47
C VAL A 558 -26.62 36.16 -15.06
N ALA A 559 -25.46 36.52 -14.51
CA ALA A 559 -24.65 37.62 -14.99
C ALA A 559 -24.11 37.37 -16.41
N ASN A 560 -23.71 36.14 -16.73
CA ASN A 560 -23.26 35.74 -18.07
C ASN A 560 -24.42 35.71 -19.09
N ALA A 561 -25.63 35.35 -18.65
CA ALA A 561 -26.84 35.44 -19.47
C ALA A 561 -27.24 36.91 -19.75
N GLU A 562 -27.13 37.81 -18.78
CA GLU A 562 -27.34 39.25 -19.01
C GLU A 562 -26.23 39.86 -19.87
N ALA A 563 -24.95 39.53 -19.65
CA ALA A 563 -23.86 39.93 -20.53
C ALA A 563 -24.10 39.47 -21.98
N SER A 564 -24.56 38.23 -22.16
CA SER A 564 -24.95 37.70 -23.47
C SER A 564 -26.17 38.40 -24.09
N ARG A 565 -27.07 38.97 -23.26
CA ARG A 565 -28.18 39.82 -23.74
C ARG A 565 -27.65 41.19 -24.18
N LEU A 566 -26.82 41.82 -23.36
CA LEU A 566 -26.20 43.11 -23.63
C LEU A 566 -25.28 43.08 -24.85
N ASP A 567 -24.51 42.03 -25.08
CA ASP A 567 -23.70 41.87 -26.30
C ASP A 567 -24.57 41.76 -27.56
N ARG A 568 -25.74 41.10 -27.48
CA ARG A 568 -26.72 41.07 -28.58
C ARG A 568 -27.34 42.45 -28.82
N GLU A 569 -27.70 43.16 -27.76
CA GLU A 569 -28.22 44.54 -27.83
C GLU A 569 -27.17 45.51 -28.40
N VAL A 570 -25.90 45.43 -27.97
CA VAL A 570 -24.78 46.23 -28.47
C VAL A 570 -24.45 45.88 -29.91
N SER A 571 -24.45 44.59 -30.29
CA SER A 571 -24.26 44.18 -31.68
C SER A 571 -25.39 44.66 -32.60
N HIS A 572 -26.64 44.59 -32.14
CA HIS A 572 -27.80 45.14 -32.85
C HIS A 572 -27.73 46.66 -32.96
N ALA A 573 -27.43 47.36 -31.87
CA ALA A 573 -27.27 48.82 -31.83
C ALA A 573 -26.12 49.29 -32.72
N ARG A 574 -24.98 48.57 -32.74
CA ARG A 574 -23.85 48.81 -33.65
C ARG A 574 -24.26 48.62 -35.11
N THR A 575 -25.01 47.56 -35.41
CA THR A 575 -25.53 47.30 -36.77
C THR A 575 -26.51 48.39 -37.21
N ALA A 576 -27.43 48.80 -36.33
CA ALA A 576 -28.36 49.90 -36.57
C ALA A 576 -27.67 51.27 -36.70
N ALA A 577 -26.59 51.51 -35.94
CA ALA A 577 -25.77 52.72 -36.04
C ALA A 577 -24.95 52.75 -37.34
N ILE A 578 -24.41 51.61 -37.79
CA ILE A 578 -23.77 51.46 -39.10
C ILE A 578 -24.79 51.72 -40.22
N ALA A 579 -25.99 51.13 -40.15
CA ALA A 579 -27.03 51.35 -41.14
C ALA A 579 -27.50 52.81 -41.21
N LYS A 580 -27.76 53.45 -40.05
CA LYS A 580 -28.09 54.88 -39.97
C LYS A 580 -26.94 55.76 -40.46
N GLY A 581 -25.69 55.46 -40.09
CA GLY A 581 -24.51 56.17 -40.54
C GLY A 581 -24.28 56.05 -42.05
N LEU A 582 -24.56 54.88 -42.64
CA LEU A 582 -24.52 54.67 -44.08
C LEU A 582 -25.62 55.48 -44.79
N GLY A 583 -26.84 55.50 -44.25
CA GLY A 583 -27.95 56.31 -44.76
C GLY A 583 -27.70 57.82 -44.68
N VAL A 584 -27.13 58.31 -43.58
CA VAL A 584 -26.70 59.71 -43.45
C VAL A 584 -25.56 60.02 -44.42
N LYS A 585 -24.63 59.08 -44.65
CA LYS A 585 -23.54 59.26 -45.62
C LYS A 585 -24.03 59.32 -47.06
N THR A 586 -25.01 58.50 -47.46
CA THR A 586 -25.59 58.56 -48.81
C THR A 586 -26.47 59.81 -48.99
N GLN A 587 -27.21 60.24 -47.96
CA GLN A 587 -27.92 61.52 -47.96
C GLN A 587 -26.96 62.73 -48.03
N LEU A 588 -25.82 62.69 -47.33
CA LEU A 588 -24.79 63.73 -47.42
C LEU A 588 -24.21 63.77 -48.83
N GLN A 589 -23.92 62.62 -49.45
CA GLN A 589 -23.41 62.54 -50.82
C GLN A 589 -24.42 63.06 -51.84
N SER A 590 -25.70 62.68 -51.76
CA SER A 590 -26.72 63.21 -52.68
C SER A 590 -26.92 64.72 -52.50
N LEU A 591 -26.94 65.22 -51.25
CA LEU A 591 -27.01 66.65 -50.98
C LEU A 591 -25.76 67.41 -51.47
N GLN A 592 -24.56 66.81 -51.41
CA GLN A 592 -23.35 67.37 -52.00
C GLN A 592 -23.41 67.42 -53.53
N PHE A 593 -23.99 66.41 -54.19
CA PHE A 593 -24.23 66.45 -55.64
C PHE A 593 -25.24 67.54 -56.01
N SER A 594 -26.39 67.61 -55.34
CA SER A 594 -27.37 68.68 -55.57
C SER A 594 -26.83 70.08 -55.24
N TYR A 595 -25.98 70.23 -54.22
CA TYR A 595 -25.32 71.50 -53.93
C TYR A 595 -24.35 71.91 -55.04
N LYS A 596 -23.53 70.98 -55.57
CA LYS A 596 -22.68 71.24 -56.73
C LYS A 596 -23.49 71.65 -57.96
N GLU A 597 -24.57 70.93 -58.24
CA GLU A 597 -25.49 71.23 -59.35
C GLU A 597 -26.12 72.63 -59.21
N GLN A 598 -26.52 73.02 -58.00
CA GLN A 598 -27.06 74.37 -57.73
C GLN A 598 -25.99 75.46 -57.81
N VAL A 599 -24.77 75.21 -57.34
CA VAL A 599 -23.63 76.14 -57.52
C VAL A 599 -23.31 76.32 -59.01
N GLU A 600 -23.37 75.26 -59.81
CA GLU A 600 -23.17 75.34 -61.26
C GLU A 600 -24.31 76.11 -61.95
N LYS A 601 -25.58 75.85 -61.58
CA LYS A 601 -26.74 76.63 -62.06
C LYS A 601 -26.63 78.11 -61.70
N VAL A 602 -26.21 78.44 -60.48
CA VAL A 602 -25.96 79.82 -60.04
C VAL A 602 -24.77 80.45 -60.80
N SER A 603 -23.72 79.69 -61.12
CA SER A 603 -22.63 80.19 -61.97
C SER A 603 -23.11 80.51 -63.38
N ARG A 604 -23.87 79.61 -64.02
CA ARG A 604 -24.46 79.84 -65.35
C ARG A 604 -25.40 81.06 -65.35
N LEU A 605 -26.31 81.15 -64.37
CA LEU A 605 -27.19 82.30 -64.20
C LEU A 605 -26.42 83.60 -63.94
N LYS A 606 -25.30 83.56 -63.22
CA LYS A 606 -24.42 84.72 -63.01
C LYS A 606 -23.73 85.13 -64.31
N GLU A 607 -23.21 84.19 -65.09
CA GLU A 607 -22.63 84.47 -66.40
C GLU A 607 -23.66 85.05 -67.38
N ASP A 608 -24.88 84.51 -67.40
CA ASP A 608 -25.96 85.01 -68.25
C ASP A 608 -26.48 86.38 -67.80
N THR A 609 -26.51 86.63 -66.48
CA THR A 609 -26.79 87.97 -65.93
C THR A 609 -25.67 88.95 -66.28
N VAL A 610 -24.39 88.53 -66.25
CA VAL A 610 -23.26 89.36 -66.69
C VAL A 610 -23.31 89.61 -68.20
N ARG A 611 -23.67 88.62 -69.03
CA ARG A 611 -23.95 88.80 -70.46
C ARG A 611 -25.10 89.78 -70.71
N ALA A 612 -26.18 89.70 -69.94
CA ALA A 612 -27.30 90.62 -70.02
C ALA A 612 -26.94 92.05 -69.56
N ILE A 613 -26.17 92.20 -68.49
CA ILE A 613 -25.65 93.50 -68.03
C ILE A 613 -24.70 94.10 -69.09
N LEU A 614 -23.81 93.31 -69.68
CA LEU A 614 -22.94 93.75 -70.77
C LEU A 614 -23.79 94.23 -71.97
N LYS A 615 -24.72 93.41 -72.46
CA LYS A 615 -25.64 93.76 -73.55
C LYS A 615 -26.41 95.05 -73.25
N ASN A 616 -27.05 95.15 -72.10
CA ASN A 616 -27.82 96.33 -71.71
C ASN A 616 -26.91 97.56 -71.52
N SER A 617 -25.69 97.41 -71.00
CA SER A 617 -24.71 98.51 -70.90
C SER A 617 -24.25 99.01 -72.26
N GLN A 618 -24.16 98.11 -73.24
CA GLN A 618 -23.77 98.42 -74.62
C GLN A 618 -24.95 99.04 -75.39
N GLU A 619 -26.19 98.62 -75.13
CA GLU A 619 -27.41 99.28 -75.60
C GLU A 619 -27.58 100.67 -74.99
N ILE A 620 -27.27 100.86 -73.70
CA ILE A 620 -27.23 102.18 -73.05
C ILE A 620 -26.09 103.05 -73.60
N ALA A 621 -24.93 102.47 -73.93
CA ALA A 621 -23.83 103.19 -74.58
C ALA A 621 -24.21 103.66 -75.99
N MET A 622 -24.83 102.77 -76.80
CA MET A 622 -25.39 103.10 -78.11
C MET A 622 -26.47 104.17 -77.98
N PHE A 623 -27.43 104.03 -77.06
CA PHE A 623 -28.48 105.04 -76.84
C PHE A 623 -27.90 106.38 -76.37
N LYS A 624 -26.89 106.39 -75.49
CA LYS A 624 -26.16 107.61 -75.13
C LYS A 624 -25.49 108.23 -76.36
N GLN A 625 -24.89 107.43 -77.24
CA GLN A 625 -24.23 107.90 -78.45
C GLN A 625 -25.25 108.48 -79.45
N GLU A 626 -26.42 107.85 -79.58
CA GLU A 626 -27.55 108.32 -80.39
C GLU A 626 -28.16 109.63 -79.86
N VAL A 627 -28.41 109.71 -78.54
CA VAL A 627 -28.87 110.94 -77.88
C VAL A 627 -27.81 112.04 -77.93
N SER A 628 -26.53 111.70 -77.82
CA SER A 628 -25.44 112.68 -78.00
C SER A 628 -25.38 113.18 -79.44
N ARG A 629 -25.60 112.31 -80.43
CA ARG A 629 -25.72 112.68 -81.85
C ARG A 629 -26.90 113.63 -82.06
N HIS A 630 -28.09 113.29 -81.57
CA HIS A 630 -29.28 114.14 -81.70
C HIS A 630 -29.19 115.45 -80.91
N LEU A 631 -28.51 115.48 -79.75
CA LEU A 631 -28.22 116.73 -79.03
C LEU A 631 -27.17 117.58 -79.76
N GLN A 632 -26.19 116.97 -80.43
CA GLN A 632 -25.25 117.68 -81.29
C GLN A 632 -25.94 118.21 -82.55
N GLU A 633 -26.90 117.48 -83.13
CA GLU A 633 -27.72 117.92 -84.25
C GLU A 633 -28.66 119.08 -83.85
N LEU A 634 -29.32 118.98 -82.69
CA LEU A 634 -30.11 120.08 -82.11
C LEU A 634 -29.25 121.31 -81.80
N ARG A 635 -28.03 121.13 -81.28
CA ARG A 635 -27.08 122.22 -81.06
C ARG A 635 -26.67 122.87 -82.39
N ASN A 636 -26.31 122.07 -83.39
CA ASN A 636 -25.93 122.57 -84.71
C ASN A 636 -27.12 123.25 -85.44
N LEU A 637 -28.37 122.92 -85.09
CA LEU A 637 -29.58 123.62 -85.56
C LEU A 637 -29.89 124.90 -84.76
N ALA A 638 -29.37 125.05 -83.54
CA ALA A 638 -29.53 126.23 -82.69
C ALA A 638 -28.35 127.22 -82.80
N GLU A 639 -27.22 126.82 -83.40
CA GLU A 639 -26.07 127.66 -83.73
C GLU A 639 -26.11 128.18 -85.19
N VAL A 640 -27.30 128.17 -85.83
CA VAL A 640 -27.56 128.73 -87.18
C VAL A 640 -28.76 129.68 -87.13
N GLU A 641 -28.54 130.85 -86.55
CA GLU A 641 -29.34 132.08 -86.75
C GLU A 641 -28.37 133.29 -86.82
#